data_AF-Q57TZ0-F1
#
_entry.id   AF-Q57TZ0-F1
#
_cell.length_a   1.000
_cell.length_b   1.000
_cell.length_c   1.000
_cell.angle_alpha   90.00
_cell.angle_beta   90.00
_cell.angle_gamma   90.00
#
_symmetry.space_group_name_H-M   'P 1'
#
loop_
_entity.id
_entity.type
_entity.pdbx_description
1 polymer ?
#
loop_
_entity_poly.entity_id
_entity_poly.type
_entity_poly.pdbx_seq_one_letter_code
_entity_poly.pdbx_strand_id
1 'polypeptide(L)'
;MVIFMRELYVRDGVVTYVVFSLLLQVLTASSLASGEIQVKVYNMLYSGKISAKVFDPITAGFNASLTNGKSPSGGKVTVIYVPPKNDSDYVEHLNKEPSFVNLNEISVVLGPVGDKNTLDLTEYFKEKKVIGFSPFTGSSKVRSWNPNLYFLTASPAAEMLALLRYAITQLRLHRLGFMYLKNVSYGDDEYELAVELTTRMDRKLCGVFALNSQLREESDVSTFTAEWDRFADTRPQGVIVFGSPIPDTKRFLMKSLEDERTKNGYLLIPSTLQYVIDNKWSEELNRSKFPADKTIITGTNPLAKDDGYDAIKRFNREMAKFLEDNKPNFSHDKWNVTLNFDKDNFTEQDTDAELMVSGWIAGEVLKQAVSCREWLTNRDVFMKSLYNQRRYVIDDLVVGDFGGECQGMAGERGASCLCNQGGNVVYMKKIGKDHRLHPMKEGALTLTSSRCYRDLSQLYAPLSGIVFNITDNPKVLRTAEAIYDGASYVVGKGQLGHSDRFFLHWLSSESHDTSTTLYDEVKERVVTAVFGVVDDSLLRTKGMTFIDPIILTPQLSDPRRNVIHLSPTLEQQLFVIAEHIIQNGTGKMHAIVRGGDAKGIGDMLNKTLDYFFGSLSSLSAIGEGSILRDKLPTAGEVLVAGLTSDDIPIILSHLGKHHKVRIFVPFFDVALLYDELVNAFRDKPFADRLLFATNLPHWRDKNTGSDMVREFHNVVQNESKWKPLSLLGYATARAMINVLQRMGHVTPEELVDAIFGQSVITVDDMRYGPFEDKCTNGVSSEEKHCAVNYGATHISVWSMSRVLNPSVSPVVNSVTPSMKYNEPKWIRLINKHIGAVAAGCIVLLALFVTVLALIVKASRRNARDNNNAPKEPTDPVTLIFTDIESSTAQWAAHPEQMPDLVATHHRLIRSLITRYECYEVKTVGDSFMIACKSPFAAVQLACDLQRDFLNHDWNTTELDESYREFERQRAEDDSDYTPPTASLDPEVYRQLWNGLRVRVGIHTGLCDIRYDEVTKGYDYYGRTSNMAARTESVGNGGQVLMTRSTYLSLSGEEREQIDVTPLGDVPLRGVPKPVEMYQLNAVPGRNFAALRLDREAEEEEDNGTGSITSESGSLAHGLTATAQQVAGCIDALLGTFPAAQRQKMLATFCERWRVKKPPGVDSWNEASCRSVTRRIAAKVGCVMDFGTRNTSGSVASFERGGSLFSPGGVAAVMLASSSSSSCVAGRCGTVQLIDPESASAAS
;
A
#
# COMPACT_ATOMS: atom_id res chain seq x y z
N MET A 1 17.27 22.56 -45.90
CA MET A 1 17.94 21.63 -44.95
C MET A 1 17.04 20.47 -44.53
N VAL A 2 15.85 20.73 -43.98
CA VAL A 2 14.88 19.66 -43.60
C VAL A 2 14.31 18.90 -44.81
N ILE A 3 14.12 19.56 -45.96
CA ILE A 3 13.61 18.93 -47.19
C ILE A 3 14.71 18.14 -47.93
N PHE A 4 15.98 18.53 -47.76
CA PHE A 4 17.12 17.90 -48.44
C PHE A 4 17.55 16.57 -47.77
N MET A 5 17.10 16.32 -46.54
CA MET A 5 17.41 15.11 -45.77
C MET A 5 16.52 13.90 -46.11
N ARG A 6 15.45 14.07 -46.90
CA ARG A 6 14.46 13.02 -47.14
C ARG A 6 14.71 12.19 -48.41
N GLU A 7 15.46 12.69 -49.39
CA GLU A 7 15.63 12.02 -50.69
C GLU A 7 16.96 11.27 -50.89
N LEU A 8 17.93 11.40 -49.99
CA LEU A 8 19.27 10.79 -50.19
C LEU A 8 19.50 9.47 -49.45
N TYR A 9 18.44 8.81 -48.96
CA TYR A 9 18.56 7.48 -48.32
C TYR A 9 18.45 6.30 -49.30
N VAL A 10 18.48 6.55 -50.61
CA VAL A 10 18.38 5.50 -51.62
C VAL A 10 19.48 5.68 -52.66
N ARG A 11 20.38 4.69 -52.71
CA ARG A 11 21.51 4.48 -53.64
C ARG A 11 22.84 5.18 -53.30
N ASP A 12 23.82 4.31 -53.07
CA ASP A 12 25.27 4.54 -53.19
C ASP A 12 25.98 5.25 -52.02
N GLY A 13 25.77 4.74 -50.81
CA GLY A 13 26.38 5.21 -49.56
C GLY A 13 27.55 4.38 -49.01
N VAL A 14 28.46 3.85 -49.85
CA VAL A 14 29.65 3.12 -49.32
C VAL A 14 31.00 3.77 -49.69
N VAL A 15 31.10 4.54 -50.77
CA VAL A 15 32.41 5.07 -51.20
C VAL A 15 32.74 6.42 -50.57
N THR A 16 31.75 7.27 -50.29
CA THR A 16 31.99 8.63 -49.76
C THR A 16 32.32 8.65 -48.27
N TYR A 17 31.80 7.68 -47.49
CA TYR A 17 32.09 7.60 -46.05
C TYR A 17 33.54 7.20 -45.76
N VAL A 18 34.13 6.33 -46.59
CA VAL A 18 35.52 5.89 -46.40
C VAL A 18 36.50 7.04 -46.69
N VAL A 19 36.24 7.85 -47.70
CA VAL A 19 37.09 9.01 -48.03
C VAL A 19 36.97 10.11 -46.97
N PHE A 20 35.78 10.35 -46.42
CA PHE A 20 35.61 11.32 -45.33
C PHE A 20 36.23 10.86 -44.02
N SER A 21 36.16 9.57 -43.68
CA SER A 21 36.87 9.02 -42.50
C SER A 21 38.39 9.06 -42.67
N LEU A 22 38.92 8.85 -43.88
CA LEU A 22 40.35 8.98 -44.15
C LEU A 22 40.82 10.45 -44.13
N LEU A 23 40.05 11.39 -44.68
CA LEU A 23 40.40 12.81 -44.60
C LEU A 23 40.25 13.39 -43.19
N LEU A 24 39.32 12.89 -42.37
CA LEU A 24 39.19 13.32 -40.97
C LEU A 24 40.33 12.76 -40.09
N GLN A 25 40.88 11.58 -40.44
CA GLN A 25 42.09 11.06 -39.81
C GLN A 25 43.37 11.77 -40.26
N VAL A 26 43.43 12.29 -41.49
CA VAL A 26 44.59 13.04 -41.97
C VAL A 26 44.58 14.50 -41.48
N LEU A 27 43.41 15.11 -41.29
CA LEU A 27 43.31 16.51 -40.84
C LEU A 27 43.31 16.72 -39.32
N THR A 28 43.33 15.66 -38.51
CA THR A 28 43.51 15.76 -37.04
C THR A 28 44.86 15.24 -36.54
N ALA A 29 45.76 14.85 -37.44
CA ALA A 29 47.18 14.64 -37.13
C ALA A 29 47.98 15.95 -37.25
N SER A 30 47.43 17.07 -36.81
CA SER A 30 48.23 18.26 -36.52
C SER A 30 49.05 17.98 -35.27
N SER A 31 50.33 17.70 -35.50
CA SER A 31 51.39 17.53 -34.53
C SER A 31 51.52 18.74 -33.61
N LEU A 32 50.72 18.81 -32.56
CA LEU A 32 51.03 19.61 -31.37
C LEU A 32 52.04 18.81 -30.57
N ALA A 33 53.29 19.29 -30.60
CA ALA A 33 54.43 18.79 -29.85
C ALA A 33 54.01 18.22 -28.49
N SER A 34 54.11 16.89 -28.33
CA SER A 34 53.63 16.17 -27.16
C SER A 34 54.62 16.36 -25.99
N GLY A 35 54.58 17.52 -25.35
CA GLY A 35 55.10 17.63 -23.99
C GLY A 35 54.34 16.67 -23.08
N GLU A 36 55.07 15.79 -22.40
CA GLU A 36 54.53 14.91 -21.36
C GLU A 36 53.96 15.80 -20.23
N ILE A 37 52.64 15.83 -20.05
CA ILE A 37 52.02 16.61 -18.97
C ILE A 37 52.32 15.92 -17.65
N GLN A 38 53.00 16.62 -16.74
CA GLN A 38 53.33 16.11 -15.42
C GLN A 38 52.24 16.45 -14.42
N VAL A 39 51.71 15.43 -13.74
CA VAL A 39 50.83 15.56 -12.58
C VAL A 39 51.64 15.21 -11.34
N LYS A 40 51.84 16.17 -10.45
CA LYS A 40 52.61 15.99 -9.21
C LYS A 40 51.68 15.72 -8.04
N VAL A 41 51.82 14.54 -7.44
CA VAL A 41 51.07 14.16 -6.24
C VAL A 41 51.94 14.38 -5.02
N TYR A 42 51.61 15.36 -4.19
CA TYR A 42 52.29 15.60 -2.92
C TYR A 42 51.66 14.70 -1.86
N ASN A 43 52.40 13.68 -1.42
CA ASN A 43 51.93 12.80 -0.35
C ASN A 43 51.99 13.54 0.99
N MET A 44 50.82 13.86 1.54
CA MET A 44 50.64 14.51 2.86
C MET A 44 49.90 13.59 3.84
N LEU A 45 49.97 12.28 3.63
CA LEU A 45 49.48 11.30 4.58
C LEU A 45 50.46 11.17 5.76
N TYR A 46 50.50 12.19 6.62
CA TYR A 46 51.31 12.21 7.82
C TYR A 46 50.58 12.96 8.94
N SER A 47 50.84 12.61 10.20
CA SER A 47 50.60 13.49 11.34
C SER A 47 51.44 13.06 12.52
N GLY A 48 52.02 14.01 13.26
CA GLY A 48 52.67 13.74 14.55
C GLY A 48 51.71 13.24 15.63
N LYS A 49 50.39 13.30 15.39
CA LYS A 49 49.35 12.86 16.34
C LYS A 49 48.83 11.45 16.04
N ILE A 50 49.12 10.90 14.86
CA ILE A 50 48.60 9.61 14.38
C ILE A 50 49.77 8.70 14.05
N SER A 51 49.68 7.43 14.43
CA SER A 51 50.75 6.45 14.19
C SER A 51 51.01 6.28 12.69
N ALA A 52 52.28 6.22 12.30
CA ALA A 52 52.68 5.91 10.92
C ALA A 52 52.12 4.58 10.42
N LYS A 53 51.88 3.62 11.32
CA LYS A 53 51.21 2.35 11.01
C LYS A 53 49.83 2.51 10.36
N VAL A 54 49.17 3.66 10.50
CA VAL A 54 47.86 3.91 9.85
C VAL A 54 48.02 4.38 8.40
N PHE A 55 48.99 5.25 8.10
CA PHE A 55 49.12 5.87 6.77
C PHE A 55 50.19 5.26 5.87
N ASP A 56 51.14 4.53 6.45
CA ASP A 56 52.14 3.75 5.72
C ASP A 56 51.49 2.71 4.79
N PRO A 57 50.49 1.90 5.24
CA PRO A 57 49.79 0.97 4.36
C PRO A 57 48.98 1.68 3.25
N ILE A 58 48.36 2.82 3.54
CA ILE A 58 47.63 3.63 2.54
C ILE A 58 48.61 4.10 1.45
N THR A 59 49.77 4.61 1.84
CA THR A 59 50.81 5.03 0.90
C THR A 59 51.29 3.86 0.03
N ALA A 60 51.48 2.68 0.62
CA ALA A 60 51.84 1.46 -0.10
C ALA A 60 50.78 1.08 -1.14
N GLY A 61 49.50 1.08 -0.74
CA GLY A 61 48.33 0.89 -1.59
C GLY A 61 48.34 1.78 -2.82
N PHE A 62 48.47 3.08 -2.57
CA PHE A 62 48.47 4.10 -3.60
C PHE A 62 49.60 3.90 -4.62
N ASN A 63 50.80 3.59 -4.13
CA ASN A 63 51.96 3.32 -4.98
C ASN A 63 51.83 2.03 -5.77
N ALA A 64 51.25 0.97 -5.19
CA ALA A 64 51.01 -0.29 -5.89
C ALA A 64 50.08 -0.09 -7.10
N SER A 65 49.07 0.78 -6.97
CA SER A 65 48.20 1.15 -8.09
C SER A 65 48.94 1.94 -9.18
N LEU A 66 49.80 2.89 -8.81
CA LEU A 66 50.49 3.77 -9.78
C LEU A 66 51.69 3.11 -10.48
N THR A 67 52.36 2.18 -9.82
CA THR A 67 53.53 1.47 -10.37
C THR A 67 53.14 0.35 -11.34
N ASN A 68 51.93 -0.21 -11.18
CA ASN A 68 51.42 -1.26 -12.04
C ASN A 68 50.59 -0.70 -13.21
N GLY A 69 50.88 -1.20 -14.41
CA GLY A 69 50.13 -0.88 -15.62
C GLY A 69 50.76 0.23 -16.47
N LYS A 70 50.05 0.62 -17.55
CA LYS A 70 50.47 1.73 -18.41
C LYS A 70 50.21 3.05 -17.69
N SER A 71 51.15 3.99 -17.80
CA SER A 71 50.90 5.37 -17.38
C SER A 71 49.61 5.91 -18.04
N PRO A 72 48.81 6.71 -17.32
CA PRO A 72 47.59 7.28 -17.88
C PRO A 72 47.87 8.02 -19.20
N SER A 73 47.00 7.86 -20.20
CA SER A 73 47.18 8.48 -21.52
C SER A 73 47.25 10.01 -21.51
N GLY A 74 46.65 10.64 -20.50
CA GLY A 74 46.55 12.10 -20.40
C GLY A 74 47.79 12.78 -19.81
N GLY A 75 48.49 12.13 -18.89
CA GLY A 75 49.65 12.71 -18.20
C GLY A 75 50.39 11.71 -17.32
N LYS A 76 51.70 11.96 -17.14
CA LYS A 76 52.54 11.17 -16.25
C LYS A 76 52.33 11.63 -14.82
N VAL A 77 51.94 10.68 -13.97
CA VAL A 77 51.80 10.90 -12.53
C VAL A 77 53.16 10.69 -11.89
N THR A 78 53.68 11.73 -11.22
CA THR A 78 54.89 11.66 -10.41
C THR A 78 54.50 11.91 -8.96
N VAL A 79 54.76 10.93 -8.08
CA VAL A 79 54.53 11.10 -6.64
C VAL A 79 55.74 11.77 -6.02
N ILE A 80 55.51 12.88 -5.34
CA ILE A 80 56.49 13.64 -4.57
C ILE A 80 56.21 13.39 -3.10
N TYR A 81 57.18 12.78 -2.44
CA TYR A 81 57.17 12.60 -0.99
C TYR A 81 57.57 13.91 -0.34
N VAL A 82 56.68 14.47 0.48
CA VAL A 82 57.00 15.63 1.32
C VAL A 82 57.36 15.10 2.70
N PRO A 83 58.66 15.00 3.06
CA PRO A 83 59.07 14.38 4.31
C PRO A 83 58.67 15.25 5.53
N PRO A 84 58.25 14.64 6.64
CA PRO A 84 57.68 15.34 7.77
C PRO A 84 58.71 15.97 8.70
N LYS A 85 58.51 17.22 9.13
CA LYS A 85 59.19 17.77 10.32
C LYS A 85 58.23 18.06 11.48
N ASN A 86 57.02 18.58 11.24
CA ASN A 86 55.98 18.83 12.25
C ASN A 86 54.60 19.12 11.62
N ASP A 87 53.50 18.84 12.34
CA ASP A 87 52.12 19.17 11.92
C ASP A 87 51.91 20.67 11.61
N SER A 88 52.72 21.55 12.21
CA SER A 88 52.61 23.01 12.07
C SER A 88 53.25 23.57 10.78
N ASP A 89 53.93 22.74 9.99
CA ASP A 89 54.88 23.21 8.96
C ASP A 89 54.42 22.90 7.51
N TYR A 90 53.20 22.39 7.31
CA TYR A 90 52.72 21.98 5.98
C TYR A 90 52.76 23.11 4.95
N VAL A 91 52.25 24.28 5.32
CA VAL A 91 52.21 25.46 4.42
C VAL A 91 53.61 25.93 4.07
N GLU A 92 54.54 25.95 5.03
CA GLU A 92 55.91 26.35 4.81
C GLU A 92 56.64 25.39 3.86
N HIS A 93 56.45 24.07 4.05
CA HIS A 93 57.02 23.05 3.17
C HIS A 93 56.47 23.11 1.76
N LEU A 94 55.14 23.20 1.60
CA LEU A 94 54.52 23.30 0.28
C LEU A 94 54.97 24.56 -0.45
N ASN A 95 55.18 25.68 0.24
CA ASN A 95 55.72 26.90 -0.36
C ASN A 95 57.20 26.78 -0.79
N LYS A 96 57.98 25.87 -0.20
CA LYS A 96 59.39 25.61 -0.60
C LYS A 96 59.48 24.81 -1.90
N GLU A 97 58.43 24.08 -2.28
CA GLU A 97 58.40 23.28 -3.50
C GLU A 97 58.14 24.16 -4.75
N PRO A 98 59.10 24.30 -5.69
CA PRO A 98 58.99 25.20 -6.83
C PRO A 98 57.75 24.95 -7.68
N SER A 99 57.34 23.67 -7.79
CA SER A 99 56.17 23.27 -8.56
C SER A 99 54.84 23.51 -7.86
N PHE A 100 54.82 23.65 -6.55
CA PHE A 100 53.60 24.04 -5.85
C PHE A 100 53.30 25.52 -6.10
N VAL A 101 54.36 26.34 -6.20
CA VAL A 101 54.34 27.77 -6.55
C VAL A 101 54.00 27.99 -8.03
N ASN A 102 54.43 27.10 -8.93
CA ASN A 102 54.10 27.18 -10.35
C ASN A 102 52.67 26.72 -10.65
N LEU A 103 51.76 27.68 -10.88
CA LEU A 103 50.34 27.42 -11.19
C LEU A 103 50.09 26.69 -12.53
N ASN A 104 51.11 26.59 -13.40
CA ASN A 104 50.99 25.89 -14.69
C ASN A 104 51.11 24.36 -14.57
N GLU A 105 51.60 23.83 -13.44
CA GLU A 105 51.70 22.39 -13.20
C GLU A 105 50.45 21.88 -12.44
N ILE A 106 49.96 20.68 -12.79
CA ILE A 106 48.84 20.06 -12.08
C ILE A 106 49.37 19.43 -10.78
N SER A 107 48.99 20.02 -9.65
CA SER A 107 49.36 19.57 -8.31
C SER A 107 48.15 18.97 -7.61
N VAL A 108 48.34 17.78 -7.03
CA VAL A 108 47.35 17.05 -6.23
C VAL A 108 47.96 16.76 -4.87
N VAL A 109 47.22 16.95 -3.78
CA VAL A 109 47.67 16.55 -2.44
C VAL A 109 46.99 15.25 -2.08
N LEU A 110 47.73 14.17 -1.82
CA LEU A 110 47.15 12.96 -1.24
C LEU A 110 47.02 13.15 0.27
N GLY A 111 45.80 13.13 0.81
CA GLY A 111 45.47 13.57 2.17
C GLY A 111 44.71 14.91 2.16
N PRO A 112 44.73 15.69 3.26
CA PRO A 112 45.50 15.54 4.51
C PRO A 112 44.99 14.45 5.45
N VAL A 113 45.72 14.19 6.53
CA VAL A 113 45.32 13.30 7.62
C VAL A 113 44.88 14.11 8.84
N GLY A 114 43.72 13.78 9.39
CA GLY A 114 43.16 14.36 10.60
C GLY A 114 42.23 15.56 10.33
N ASP A 115 41.18 15.67 11.14
CA ASP A 115 40.10 16.64 10.96
C ASP A 115 40.60 18.09 11.03
N LYS A 116 41.34 18.42 12.11
CA LYS A 116 41.91 19.76 12.30
C LYS A 116 42.85 20.16 11.17
N ASN A 117 43.78 19.28 10.79
CA ASN A 117 44.74 19.56 9.72
C ASN A 117 44.02 19.79 8.39
N THR A 118 42.95 19.05 8.12
CA THR A 118 42.14 19.21 6.90
C THR A 118 41.43 20.57 6.88
N LEU A 119 40.85 21.00 8.00
CA LEU A 119 40.22 22.32 8.12
C LEU A 119 41.25 23.45 7.99
N ASP A 120 42.37 23.35 8.70
CA ASP A 120 43.42 24.38 8.72
C ASP A 120 44.04 24.60 7.31
N LEU A 121 44.09 23.56 6.47
CA LEU A 121 44.65 23.63 5.11
C LEU A 121 43.65 24.07 4.03
N THR A 122 42.36 24.18 4.37
CA THR A 122 41.30 24.42 3.39
C THR A 122 41.46 25.77 2.67
N GLU A 123 41.76 26.84 3.40
CA GLU A 123 41.96 28.17 2.82
C GLU A 123 43.23 28.21 1.94
N TYR A 124 44.28 27.54 2.38
CA TYR A 124 45.52 27.40 1.62
C TYR A 124 45.31 26.64 0.30
N PHE A 125 44.57 25.52 0.32
CA PHE A 125 44.25 24.78 -0.90
C PHE A 125 43.40 25.60 -1.88
N LYS A 126 42.48 26.42 -1.37
CA LYS A 126 41.70 27.36 -2.16
C LYS A 126 42.59 28.40 -2.83
N GLU A 127 43.50 29.03 -2.08
CA GLU A 127 44.45 30.01 -2.60
C GLU A 127 45.34 29.41 -3.70
N LYS A 128 45.88 28.21 -3.47
CA LYS A 128 46.81 27.54 -4.39
C LYS A 128 46.12 26.76 -5.51
N LYS A 129 44.78 26.70 -5.51
CA LYS A 129 43.96 25.94 -6.47
C LYS A 129 44.40 24.47 -6.55
N VAL A 130 44.50 23.83 -5.38
CA VAL A 130 44.90 22.43 -5.25
C VAL A 130 43.75 21.63 -4.64
N ILE A 131 43.70 20.34 -4.97
CA ILE A 131 42.74 19.39 -4.41
C ILE A 131 43.42 18.52 -3.35
N GLY A 132 42.86 18.51 -2.15
CA GLY A 132 43.09 17.49 -1.13
C GLY A 132 42.33 16.22 -1.51
N PHE A 133 43.06 15.26 -2.03
CA PHE A 133 42.57 14.04 -2.66
C PHE A 133 42.64 12.87 -1.69
N SER A 134 41.51 12.21 -1.47
CA SER A 134 41.32 11.18 -0.46
C SER A 134 41.79 11.58 0.96
N PRO A 135 41.29 12.70 1.54
CA PRO A 135 41.62 13.05 2.93
C PRO A 135 41.20 11.94 3.90
N PHE A 136 42.04 11.68 4.90
CA PHE A 136 41.78 10.67 5.94
C PHE A 136 41.30 11.36 7.21
N THR A 137 39.98 11.39 7.38
CA THR A 137 39.29 12.14 8.43
C THR A 137 38.24 11.30 9.12
N GLY A 138 38.00 11.57 10.41
CA GLY A 138 37.05 10.84 11.24
C GLY A 138 35.77 11.59 11.55
N SER A 139 35.74 12.92 11.43
CA SER A 139 34.58 13.73 11.82
C SER A 139 33.62 14.05 10.67
N SER A 140 32.31 14.06 10.92
CA SER A 140 31.33 14.61 9.97
C SER A 140 31.43 16.13 9.80
N LYS A 141 32.03 16.87 10.75
CA LYS A 141 32.21 18.34 10.67
C LYS A 141 33.10 18.76 9.49
N VAL A 142 34.05 17.92 9.08
CA VAL A 142 34.90 18.19 7.91
C VAL A 142 34.29 17.70 6.61
N ARG A 143 33.19 16.96 6.68
CA ARG A 143 32.45 16.40 5.54
C ARG A 143 31.39 17.41 5.10
N SER A 144 31.82 18.59 4.66
CA SER A 144 30.96 19.61 4.04
C SER A 144 31.40 19.90 2.61
N TRP A 145 30.54 20.53 1.81
CA TRP A 145 30.88 20.89 0.44
C TRP A 145 32.12 21.79 0.41
N ASN A 146 33.16 21.30 -0.24
CA ASN A 146 34.36 22.06 -0.50
C ASN A 146 35.00 21.57 -1.82
N PRO A 147 35.11 22.42 -2.85
CA PRO A 147 35.68 22.02 -4.14
C PRO A 147 37.20 21.76 -4.07
N ASN A 148 37.85 22.05 -2.94
CA ASN A 148 39.26 21.75 -2.68
C ASN A 148 39.45 20.43 -1.91
N LEU A 149 38.39 19.71 -1.55
CA LEU A 149 38.48 18.41 -0.86
C LEU A 149 37.74 17.33 -1.66
N TYR A 150 38.35 16.16 -1.85
CA TYR A 150 37.80 15.06 -2.65
C TYR A 150 37.83 13.75 -1.87
N PHE A 151 36.72 13.42 -1.20
CA PHE A 151 36.63 12.25 -0.34
C PHE A 151 36.22 11.01 -1.14
N LEU A 152 37.00 9.94 -1.03
CA LEU A 152 36.71 8.66 -1.69
C LEU A 152 36.03 7.65 -0.76
N THR A 153 36.10 7.89 0.55
CA THR A 153 35.55 7.01 1.59
C THR A 153 34.16 7.46 2.04
N ALA A 154 33.38 6.52 2.59
CA ALA A 154 32.13 6.86 3.24
C ALA A 154 32.34 7.84 4.40
N SER A 155 31.29 8.64 4.67
CA SER A 155 31.31 9.60 5.77
C SER A 155 31.08 8.91 7.12
N PRO A 156 31.52 9.50 8.24
CA PRO A 156 31.25 8.97 9.57
C PRO A 156 29.75 8.88 9.88
N ALA A 157 28.95 9.83 9.38
CA ALA A 157 27.48 9.74 9.44
C ALA A 157 26.92 8.51 8.70
N ALA A 158 27.51 8.12 7.57
CA ALA A 158 27.12 6.89 6.86
C ALA A 158 27.49 5.64 7.67
N GLU A 159 28.66 5.63 8.30
CA GLU A 159 29.08 4.53 9.19
C GLU A 159 28.16 4.41 10.41
N MET A 160 27.78 5.53 11.04
CA MET A 160 26.79 5.53 12.13
C MET A 160 25.46 4.94 11.65
N LEU A 161 24.98 5.37 10.49
CA LEU A 161 23.74 4.87 9.92
C LEU A 161 23.78 3.36 9.65
N ALA A 162 24.91 2.84 9.17
CA ALA A 162 25.10 1.41 8.94
C ALA A 162 25.05 0.63 10.27
N LEU A 163 25.71 1.13 11.32
CA LEU A 163 25.68 0.51 12.65
C LEU A 163 24.26 0.55 13.26
N LEU A 164 23.57 1.69 13.15
CA LEU A 164 22.20 1.84 13.62
C LEU A 164 21.24 0.90 12.89
N ARG A 165 21.31 0.87 11.55
CA ARG A 165 20.56 -0.06 10.72
C ARG A 165 20.82 -1.49 11.18
N TYR A 166 22.07 -1.91 11.30
CA TYR A 166 22.44 -3.28 11.67
C TYR A 166 21.94 -3.63 13.09
N ALA A 167 22.06 -2.71 14.04
CA ALA A 167 21.57 -2.89 15.42
C ALA A 167 20.05 -3.14 15.47
N ILE A 168 19.31 -2.40 14.66
CA ILE A 168 17.84 -2.41 14.66
C ILE A 168 17.30 -3.58 13.84
N THR A 169 17.88 -3.85 12.67
CA THR A 169 17.36 -4.83 11.69
C THR A 169 17.91 -6.23 11.91
N GLN A 170 19.24 -6.37 12.04
CA GLN A 170 19.89 -7.68 12.08
C GLN A 170 20.05 -8.19 13.52
N LEU A 171 20.52 -7.33 14.42
CA LEU A 171 20.66 -7.68 15.84
C LEU A 171 19.32 -7.62 16.58
N ARG A 172 18.37 -6.78 16.13
CA ARG A 172 17.02 -6.63 16.70
C ARG A 172 17.06 -6.31 18.20
N LEU A 173 18.04 -5.52 18.61
CA LEU A 173 18.29 -5.22 20.03
C LEU A 173 17.11 -4.45 20.63
N HIS A 174 16.63 -4.81 21.82
CA HIS A 174 15.67 -3.99 22.57
C HIS A 174 16.34 -2.76 23.18
N ARG A 175 17.51 -2.97 23.78
CA ARG A 175 18.28 -1.96 24.52
C ARG A 175 19.55 -1.59 23.77
N LEU A 176 19.46 -0.55 22.95
CA LEU A 176 20.61 0.02 22.23
C LEU A 176 21.14 1.25 22.98
N GLY A 177 22.39 1.18 23.40
CA GLY A 177 23.12 2.31 23.97
C GLY A 177 23.90 3.10 22.92
N PHE A 178 24.25 4.33 23.25
CA PHE A 178 25.12 5.16 22.42
C PHE A 178 26.21 5.81 23.29
N MET A 179 27.44 5.84 22.77
CA MET A 179 28.57 6.48 23.43
C MET A 179 29.18 7.52 22.51
N TYR A 180 29.36 8.73 23.02
CA TYR A 180 30.11 9.80 22.39
C TYR A 180 30.76 10.72 23.42
N LEU A 181 31.69 11.54 22.96
CA LEU A 181 32.35 12.56 23.77
C LEU A 181 31.96 13.94 23.24
N LYS A 182 31.57 14.84 24.14
CA LYS A 182 31.14 16.20 23.80
C LYS A 182 32.34 17.09 23.53
N ASN A 183 32.19 18.04 22.60
CA ASN A 183 33.16 19.12 22.30
C ASN A 183 34.50 18.66 21.69
N VAL A 184 34.60 17.44 21.16
CA VAL A 184 35.82 16.91 20.51
C VAL A 184 35.67 16.66 19.01
N SER A 185 34.65 17.28 18.40
CA SER A 185 34.35 17.24 16.95
C SER A 185 33.93 15.89 16.38
N TYR A 186 33.82 14.83 17.19
CA TYR A 186 33.51 13.47 16.74
C TYR A 186 32.42 12.88 17.63
N GLY A 187 31.26 12.55 17.05
CA GLY A 187 30.16 11.87 17.74
C GLY A 187 28.93 12.74 18.05
N ASP A 188 29.07 14.07 18.16
CA ASP A 188 27.92 14.96 18.45
C ASP A 188 26.86 14.89 17.34
N ASP A 189 27.26 15.12 16.08
CA ASP A 189 26.36 15.12 14.92
C ASP A 189 25.79 13.71 14.66
N GLU A 190 26.59 12.68 14.90
CA GLU A 190 26.18 11.28 14.79
C GLU A 190 25.16 10.88 15.86
N TYR A 191 25.32 11.37 17.09
CA TYR A 191 24.37 11.17 18.16
C TYR A 191 23.03 11.85 17.86
N GLU A 192 23.04 13.10 17.41
CA GLU A 192 21.81 13.81 17.03
C GLU A 192 21.05 13.08 15.92
N LEU A 193 21.75 12.64 14.88
CA LEU A 193 21.17 11.84 13.80
C LEU A 193 20.62 10.51 14.32
N ALA A 194 21.33 9.82 15.23
CA ALA A 194 20.84 8.58 15.82
C ALA A 194 19.53 8.80 16.60
N VAL A 195 19.44 9.86 17.40
CA VAL A 195 18.24 10.21 18.17
C VAL A 195 17.08 10.54 17.23
N GLU A 196 17.31 11.34 16.18
CA GLU A 196 16.29 11.68 15.19
C GLU A 196 15.69 10.42 14.56
N LEU A 197 16.56 9.52 14.08
CA LEU A 197 16.15 8.29 13.40
C LEU A 197 15.44 7.32 14.35
N THR A 198 15.95 7.11 15.57
CA THR A 198 15.27 6.23 16.54
C THR A 198 13.91 6.80 16.94
N THR A 199 13.82 8.11 17.17
CA THR A 199 12.54 8.75 17.56
C THR A 199 11.49 8.62 16.46
N ARG A 200 11.89 8.75 15.19
CA ARG A 200 11.00 8.54 14.04
C ARG A 200 10.42 7.12 13.97
N MET A 201 11.18 6.14 14.46
CA MET A 201 10.77 4.74 14.56
C MET A 201 10.02 4.42 15.87
N ASP A 202 9.71 5.44 16.69
CA ASP A 202 9.20 5.32 18.07
C ASP A 202 10.09 4.45 18.98
N ARG A 203 11.40 4.59 18.81
CA ARG A 203 12.42 3.92 19.61
C ARG A 203 13.24 4.94 20.37
N LYS A 204 13.78 4.51 21.52
CA LYS A 204 14.69 5.32 22.33
C LYS A 204 15.98 4.55 22.59
N LEU A 205 17.09 5.28 22.63
CA LEU A 205 18.35 4.74 23.14
C LEU A 205 18.17 4.45 24.63
N CYS A 206 18.55 3.25 25.08
CA CYS A 206 18.30 2.82 26.47
C CYS A 206 19.18 3.58 27.46
N GLY A 207 20.36 3.99 27.03
CA GLY A 207 21.34 4.75 27.79
C GLY A 207 22.31 5.45 26.87
N VAL A 208 22.75 6.65 27.26
CA VAL A 208 23.68 7.45 26.50
C VAL A 208 24.86 7.81 27.40
N PHE A 209 26.05 7.35 27.05
CA PHE A 209 27.29 7.79 27.68
C PHE A 209 27.75 9.06 26.95
N ALA A 210 27.67 10.20 27.62
CA ALA A 210 27.98 11.50 27.03
C ALA A 210 28.82 12.36 27.98
N LEU A 211 30.12 12.39 27.73
CA LEU A 211 31.11 13.01 28.63
C LEU A 211 31.73 14.24 27.98
N ASN A 212 31.84 15.34 28.74
CA ASN A 212 32.65 16.49 28.32
C ASN A 212 34.12 16.12 28.43
N SER A 213 34.81 16.04 27.29
CA SER A 213 36.22 15.67 27.23
C SER A 213 37.03 16.73 26.49
N GLN A 214 38.34 16.72 26.71
CA GLN A 214 39.29 17.55 25.95
C GLN A 214 40.24 16.64 25.18
N LEU A 215 40.77 17.11 24.04
CA LEU A 215 41.61 16.30 23.15
C LEU A 215 42.90 15.76 23.80
N ARG A 216 43.36 16.33 24.93
CA ARG A 216 44.64 16.00 25.58
C ARG A 216 44.52 15.56 27.04
N GLU A 217 43.39 15.81 27.69
CA GLU A 217 43.21 15.56 29.12
C GLU A 217 42.16 14.47 29.33
N GLU A 218 42.49 13.49 30.17
CA GLU A 218 41.49 12.57 30.71
C GLU A 218 40.53 13.35 31.58
N SER A 219 39.25 13.03 31.44
CA SER A 219 38.25 13.49 32.39
C SER A 219 38.56 13.04 33.81
N ASP A 220 38.08 13.79 34.80
CA ASP A 220 38.20 13.40 36.20
C ASP A 220 37.61 11.99 36.44
N VAL A 221 38.33 11.20 37.23
CA VAL A 221 37.99 9.79 37.48
C VAL A 221 36.61 9.64 38.09
N SER A 222 36.19 10.55 38.98
CA SER A 222 34.87 10.50 39.61
C SER A 222 33.75 10.86 38.62
N THR A 223 33.98 11.86 37.77
CA THR A 223 33.03 12.27 36.73
C THR A 223 32.81 11.16 35.70
N PHE A 224 33.89 10.56 35.20
CA PHE A 224 33.82 9.41 34.30
C PHE A 224 33.05 8.25 34.94
N THR A 225 33.35 7.94 36.21
CA THR A 225 32.74 6.78 36.90
C THR A 225 31.24 7.00 37.13
N ALA A 226 30.82 8.21 37.52
CA ALA A 226 29.40 8.54 37.69
C ALA A 226 28.62 8.42 36.36
N GLU A 227 29.19 8.93 35.27
CA GLU A 227 28.60 8.81 33.93
C GLU A 227 28.58 7.36 33.42
N TRP A 228 29.64 6.60 33.71
CA TRP A 228 29.72 5.18 33.42
C TRP A 228 28.63 4.40 34.15
N ASP A 229 28.48 4.58 35.46
CA ASP A 229 27.50 3.83 36.25
C ASP A 229 26.07 4.14 35.80
N ARG A 230 25.75 5.43 35.56
CA ARG A 230 24.46 5.84 34.99
C ARG A 230 24.17 5.15 33.66
N PHE A 231 25.17 5.03 32.79
CA PHE A 231 25.04 4.36 31.49
C PHE A 231 24.92 2.84 31.64
N ALA A 232 25.82 2.21 32.39
CA ALA A 232 25.88 0.76 32.57
C ALA A 232 24.66 0.20 33.30
N ASP A 233 24.04 0.98 34.20
CA ASP A 233 22.79 0.62 34.89
C ASP A 233 21.59 0.45 33.93
N THR A 234 21.66 1.03 32.73
CA THR A 234 20.65 0.80 31.67
C THR A 234 20.76 -0.58 31.01
N ARG A 235 21.85 -1.33 31.30
CA ARG A 235 22.14 -2.68 30.79
C ARG A 235 21.98 -2.81 29.27
N PRO A 236 22.72 -2.03 28.47
CA PRO A 236 22.62 -2.07 27.01
C PRO A 236 22.96 -3.47 26.48
N GLN A 237 22.12 -3.98 25.56
CA GLN A 237 22.42 -5.23 24.84
C GLN A 237 23.44 -5.00 23.71
N GLY A 238 23.54 -3.76 23.22
CA GLY A 238 24.61 -3.33 22.33
C GLY A 238 24.82 -1.83 22.41
N VAL A 239 26.01 -1.37 22.03
CA VAL A 239 26.43 0.03 22.15
C VAL A 239 27.07 0.49 20.86
N ILE A 240 26.55 1.57 20.27
CA ILE A 240 27.24 2.32 19.21
C ILE A 240 28.29 3.21 19.84
N VAL A 241 29.56 3.00 19.50
CA VAL A 241 30.71 3.70 20.10
C VAL A 241 31.27 4.72 19.13
N PHE A 242 30.70 5.92 19.12
CA PHE A 242 31.18 7.06 18.33
C PHE A 242 32.00 8.04 19.18
N GLY A 243 32.99 7.52 19.91
CA GLY A 243 33.93 8.30 20.71
C GLY A 243 35.17 8.70 19.92
N SER A 244 35.62 9.96 20.06
CA SER A 244 36.92 10.41 19.52
C SER A 244 38.06 9.51 20.04
N PRO A 245 39.11 9.20 19.26
CA PRO A 245 40.19 8.28 19.66
C PRO A 245 41.17 8.86 20.69
N ILE A 246 40.63 9.26 21.84
CA ILE A 246 41.32 9.87 22.98
C ILE A 246 41.18 8.98 24.22
N PRO A 247 41.95 9.25 25.30
CA PRO A 247 42.00 8.36 26.46
C PRO A 247 40.66 8.01 27.12
N ASP A 248 39.69 8.93 27.17
CA ASP A 248 38.36 8.63 27.72
C ASP A 248 37.61 7.53 26.93
N THR A 249 37.75 7.50 25.59
CA THR A 249 37.17 6.42 24.77
C THR A 249 37.89 5.09 25.02
N LYS A 250 39.23 5.11 25.18
CA LYS A 250 39.99 3.92 25.58
C LYS A 250 39.47 3.37 26.90
N ARG A 251 39.28 4.25 27.89
CA ARG A 251 38.76 3.90 29.22
C ARG A 251 37.34 3.35 29.15
N PHE A 252 36.47 3.92 28.31
CA PHE A 252 35.12 3.40 28.06
C PHE A 252 35.16 1.98 27.47
N LEU A 253 36.00 1.73 26.46
CA LEU A 253 36.14 0.41 25.86
C LEU A 253 36.66 -0.61 26.88
N MET A 254 37.70 -0.27 27.66
CA MET A 254 38.22 -1.14 28.72
C MET A 254 37.11 -1.50 29.73
N LYS A 255 36.38 -0.51 30.23
CA LYS A 255 35.27 -0.72 31.16
C LYS A 255 34.14 -1.56 30.55
N SER A 256 33.84 -1.37 29.26
CA SER A 256 32.83 -2.14 28.54
C SER A 256 33.20 -3.61 28.39
N LEU A 257 34.49 -3.93 28.36
CA LEU A 257 34.98 -5.31 28.28
C LEU A 257 35.06 -6.00 29.65
N GLU A 258 35.14 -5.22 30.74
CA GLU A 258 35.33 -5.72 32.11
C GLU A 258 34.03 -5.80 32.92
N ASP A 259 33.12 -4.85 32.76
CA ASP A 259 31.94 -4.71 33.61
C ASP A 259 30.85 -5.74 33.24
N GLU A 260 30.39 -6.52 34.23
CA GLU A 260 29.33 -7.54 34.07
C GLU A 260 28.05 -7.00 33.42
N ARG A 261 27.73 -5.72 33.60
CA ARG A 261 26.53 -5.08 33.04
C ARG A 261 26.61 -4.87 31.52
N THR A 262 27.82 -4.89 30.94
CA THR A 262 28.06 -4.53 29.53
C THR A 262 28.92 -5.52 28.74
N LYS A 263 29.79 -6.32 29.39
CA LYS A 263 30.75 -7.23 28.75
C LYS A 263 30.15 -8.27 27.79
N ASN A 264 28.87 -8.58 27.98
CA ASN A 264 28.15 -9.55 27.14
C ASN A 264 27.37 -8.90 25.99
N GLY A 265 27.34 -7.57 25.91
CA GLY A 265 26.66 -6.81 24.86
C GLY A 265 27.47 -6.72 23.56
N TYR A 266 26.81 -6.27 22.49
CA TYR A 266 27.46 -5.97 21.22
C TYR A 266 28.22 -4.65 21.29
N LEU A 267 29.42 -4.61 20.74
CA LEU A 267 30.15 -3.37 20.50
C LEU A 267 30.09 -3.04 19.01
N LEU A 268 29.49 -1.90 18.68
CA LEU A 268 29.25 -1.42 17.33
C LEU A 268 30.19 -0.23 17.09
N ILE A 269 31.28 -0.46 16.37
CA ILE A 269 32.45 0.43 16.34
C ILE A 269 32.66 1.01 14.93
N PRO A 270 32.88 2.32 14.77
CA PRO A 270 33.26 2.93 13.50
C PRO A 270 34.71 2.58 13.10
N SER A 271 35.01 2.60 11.80
CA SER A 271 36.32 2.20 11.26
C SER A 271 37.49 2.97 11.89
N THR A 272 37.30 4.26 12.19
CA THR A 272 38.31 5.11 12.86
C THR A 272 38.86 4.49 14.14
N LEU A 273 38.00 3.87 14.97
CA LEU A 273 38.42 3.26 16.23
C LEU A 273 39.16 1.94 16.02
N GLN A 274 38.84 1.15 14.99
CA GLN A 274 39.64 -0.04 14.64
C GLN A 274 41.09 0.31 14.40
N TYR A 275 41.33 1.33 13.57
CA TYR A 275 42.69 1.74 13.24
C TYR A 275 43.49 2.16 14.47
N VAL A 276 42.81 2.72 15.48
CA VAL A 276 43.43 3.18 16.73
C VAL A 276 43.66 2.01 17.69
N ILE A 277 42.70 1.10 17.80
CA ILE A 277 42.78 -0.12 18.61
C ILE A 277 43.95 -1.00 18.16
N ASP A 278 44.02 -1.33 16.86
CA ASP A 278 45.03 -2.26 16.34
C ASP A 278 46.44 -1.65 16.26
N ASN A 279 46.56 -0.32 16.37
CA ASN A 279 47.85 0.37 16.29
C ASN A 279 48.26 1.03 17.61
N LYS A 280 47.56 2.11 17.98
CA LYS A 280 47.93 2.98 19.11
C LYS A 280 47.65 2.35 20.46
N TRP A 281 46.54 1.61 20.59
CA TRP A 281 46.12 0.96 21.84
C TRP A 281 46.30 -0.56 21.79
N SER A 282 47.16 -1.06 20.92
CA SER A 282 47.32 -2.50 20.70
C SER A 282 47.83 -3.23 21.94
N GLU A 283 48.62 -2.57 22.80
CA GLU A 283 49.10 -3.15 24.05
C GLU A 283 47.98 -3.25 25.10
N GLU A 284 47.17 -2.19 25.26
CA GLU A 284 46.12 -2.13 26.29
C GLU A 284 44.79 -2.75 25.85
N LEU A 285 44.45 -2.65 24.57
CA LEU A 285 43.19 -3.08 23.94
C LEU A 285 43.46 -3.96 22.72
N ASN A 286 44.32 -4.97 22.84
CA ASN A 286 44.49 -5.92 21.74
C ASN A 286 43.15 -6.57 21.33
N ARG A 287 43.05 -6.97 20.06
CA ARG A 287 41.84 -7.53 19.47
C ARG A 287 41.31 -8.79 20.18
N SER A 288 42.17 -9.55 20.88
CA SER A 288 41.76 -10.75 21.61
C SER A 288 40.96 -10.47 22.89
N LYS A 289 40.97 -9.23 23.39
CA LYS A 289 40.11 -8.82 24.51
C LYS A 289 38.64 -8.60 24.11
N PHE A 290 38.38 -8.41 22.81
CA PHE A 290 37.04 -8.13 22.32
C PHE A 290 36.23 -9.42 22.15
N PRO A 291 34.95 -9.44 22.55
CA PRO A 291 34.12 -10.63 22.45
C PRO A 291 33.88 -11.02 20.99
N ALA A 292 34.29 -12.24 20.63
CA ALA A 292 34.09 -12.80 19.31
C ALA A 292 32.60 -12.78 18.90
N ASP A 293 32.35 -12.50 17.63
CA ASP A 293 31.04 -12.36 16.99
C ASP A 293 30.12 -11.24 17.55
N LYS A 294 30.55 -10.56 18.63
CA LYS A 294 29.81 -9.46 19.27
C LYS A 294 30.43 -8.09 19.04
N THR A 295 31.67 -8.02 18.56
CA THR A 295 32.27 -6.77 18.11
C THR A 295 32.14 -6.64 16.61
N ILE A 296 31.32 -5.67 16.20
CA ILE A 296 31.00 -5.36 14.81
C ILE A 296 31.62 -4.01 14.47
N ILE A 297 32.28 -3.94 13.32
CA ILE A 297 33.07 -2.80 12.91
C ILE A 297 32.70 -2.39 11.49
N THR A 298 32.49 -1.10 11.24
CA THR A 298 32.38 -0.57 9.88
C THR A 298 33.74 -0.45 9.21
N GLY A 299 33.70 -0.26 7.90
CA GLY A 299 34.83 -0.10 7.01
C GLY A 299 34.37 0.71 5.80
N THR A 300 35.31 1.39 5.18
CA THR A 300 35.06 2.25 4.02
C THR A 300 35.40 1.57 2.70
N ASN A 301 35.99 0.37 2.77
CA ASN A 301 36.40 -0.47 1.64
C ASN A 301 36.25 -1.96 2.03
N PRO A 302 36.19 -2.90 1.07
CA PRO A 302 36.25 -4.32 1.38
C PRO A 302 37.58 -4.71 2.02
N LEU A 303 37.57 -5.82 2.78
CA LEU A 303 38.81 -6.42 3.29
C LEU A 303 39.63 -6.99 2.13
N ALA A 304 40.96 -6.95 2.24
CA ALA A 304 41.87 -7.51 1.23
C ALA A 304 41.65 -9.01 0.93
N LYS A 305 41.04 -9.74 1.87
CA LYS A 305 40.69 -11.16 1.73
C LYS A 305 39.27 -11.41 1.24
N ASP A 306 38.49 -10.36 0.98
CA ASP A 306 37.13 -10.48 0.44
C ASP A 306 37.20 -10.75 -1.07
N ASP A 307 37.48 -12.01 -1.41
CA ASP A 307 37.64 -12.50 -2.79
C ASP A 307 36.33 -12.54 -3.59
N GLY A 308 35.21 -12.14 -2.99
CA GLY A 308 33.97 -11.89 -3.70
C GLY A 308 34.08 -10.75 -4.71
N TYR A 309 35.03 -9.83 -4.51
CA TYR A 309 35.23 -8.66 -5.37
C TYR A 309 36.36 -8.86 -6.39
N ASP A 310 36.09 -8.61 -7.66
CA ASP A 310 37.09 -8.65 -8.73
C ASP A 310 38.15 -7.56 -8.55
N ALA A 311 37.78 -6.39 -8.02
CA ALA A 311 38.73 -5.35 -7.63
C ALA A 311 39.71 -5.84 -6.57
N ILE A 312 39.25 -6.62 -5.58
CA ILE A 312 40.12 -7.15 -4.51
C ILE A 312 41.05 -8.25 -5.06
N LYS A 313 40.57 -9.10 -5.97
CA LYS A 313 41.44 -10.05 -6.68
C LYS A 313 42.54 -9.33 -7.48
N ARG A 314 42.21 -8.21 -8.13
CA ARG A 314 43.19 -7.40 -8.86
C ARG A 314 44.18 -6.71 -7.92
N PHE A 315 43.67 -6.06 -6.87
CA PHE A 315 44.47 -5.46 -5.82
C PHE A 315 45.51 -6.45 -5.26
N ASN A 316 45.09 -7.67 -4.91
CA ASN A 316 46.01 -8.65 -4.35
C ASN A 316 47.17 -9.00 -5.29
N ARG A 317 46.90 -9.13 -6.59
CA ARG A 317 47.96 -9.38 -7.60
C ARG A 317 48.91 -8.19 -7.75
N GLU A 318 48.36 -6.98 -7.82
CA GLU A 318 49.14 -5.75 -8.00
C GLU A 318 49.97 -5.42 -6.75
N MET A 319 49.39 -5.60 -5.56
CA MET A 319 50.05 -5.39 -4.28
C MET A 319 51.17 -6.41 -4.05
N ALA A 320 50.91 -7.71 -4.26
CA ALA A 320 51.94 -8.74 -4.13
C ALA A 320 53.14 -8.46 -5.03
N LYS A 321 52.89 -8.07 -6.29
CA LYS A 321 53.94 -7.66 -7.22
C LYS A 321 54.68 -6.41 -6.76
N PHE A 322 53.97 -5.39 -6.29
CA PHE A 322 54.59 -4.15 -5.80
C PHE A 322 55.52 -4.41 -4.61
N LEU A 323 55.09 -5.25 -3.66
CA LEU A 323 55.89 -5.64 -2.50
C LEU A 323 57.12 -6.46 -2.91
N GLU A 324 56.98 -7.37 -3.88
CA GLU A 324 58.09 -8.15 -4.44
C GLU A 324 59.13 -7.24 -5.15
N ASP A 325 58.67 -6.36 -6.04
CA ASP A 325 59.52 -5.47 -6.83
C ASP A 325 60.24 -4.41 -5.95
N ASN A 326 59.66 -4.03 -4.81
CA ASN A 326 60.17 -2.96 -3.93
C ASN A 326 60.72 -3.45 -2.60
N LYS A 327 60.81 -4.76 -2.35
CA LYS A 327 61.44 -5.33 -1.15
C LYS A 327 62.79 -4.67 -0.76
N PRO A 328 63.70 -4.35 -1.69
CA PRO A 328 64.96 -3.66 -1.38
C PRO A 328 64.80 -2.17 -1.02
N ASN A 329 63.69 -1.54 -1.42
CA ASN A 329 63.44 -0.11 -1.25
C ASN A 329 62.74 0.24 0.07
N PHE A 330 62.24 -0.74 0.84
CA PHE A 330 61.64 -0.46 2.16
C PHE A 330 62.71 -0.23 3.25
N SER A 331 63.92 -0.77 3.08
CA SER A 331 65.06 -0.54 3.97
C SER A 331 65.84 0.75 3.68
N HIS A 332 65.57 1.41 2.57
CA HIS A 332 66.19 2.68 2.18
C HIS A 332 65.11 3.76 2.12
N ASP A 333 65.34 4.91 2.74
CA ASP A 333 64.44 6.07 2.95
C ASP A 333 63.62 6.61 1.74
N LYS A 334 63.68 5.97 0.56
CA LYS A 334 63.03 6.38 -0.69
C LYS A 334 61.55 6.70 -0.55
N TRP A 335 60.83 6.00 0.33
CA TRP A 335 59.40 6.21 0.57
C TRP A 335 59.09 6.65 2.00
N ASN A 336 60.08 6.60 2.91
CA ASN A 336 59.92 6.87 4.34
C ASN A 336 58.82 6.03 5.03
N VAL A 337 58.59 4.80 4.55
CA VAL A 337 57.55 3.87 5.03
C VAL A 337 58.22 2.69 5.74
N THR A 338 57.81 2.37 6.97
CA THR A 338 58.32 1.19 7.69
C THR A 338 57.34 0.02 7.54
N LEU A 339 57.33 -0.62 6.37
CA LEU A 339 56.51 -1.82 6.15
C LEU A 339 57.28 -3.08 6.50
N ASN A 340 56.69 -3.94 7.32
CA ASN A 340 57.17 -5.30 7.57
C ASN A 340 56.23 -6.33 6.93
N PHE A 341 55.88 -6.10 5.66
CA PHE A 341 55.01 -6.97 4.86
C PHE A 341 55.81 -7.61 3.73
N ASP A 342 55.53 -8.88 3.45
CA ASP A 342 55.98 -9.60 2.27
C ASP A 342 54.78 -9.94 1.38
N LYS A 343 55.05 -10.31 0.13
CA LYS A 343 54.02 -10.67 -0.86
C LYS A 343 53.08 -11.78 -0.38
N ASP A 344 53.55 -12.65 0.51
CA ASP A 344 52.81 -13.83 0.97
C ASP A 344 52.00 -13.58 2.25
N ASN A 345 52.33 -12.55 3.04
CA ASN A 345 51.74 -12.35 4.38
C ASN A 345 50.99 -11.01 4.58
N PHE A 346 50.99 -10.11 3.60
CA PHE A 346 50.36 -8.79 3.78
C PHE A 346 48.85 -8.89 4.09
N THR A 347 48.17 -9.95 3.64
CA THR A 347 46.76 -10.22 3.95
C THR A 347 46.51 -10.84 5.33
N GLU A 348 47.55 -11.15 6.10
CA GLU A 348 47.42 -11.70 7.46
C GLU A 348 47.04 -10.61 8.48
N GLN A 349 47.48 -9.37 8.26
CA GLN A 349 47.14 -8.22 9.08
C GLN A 349 45.93 -7.50 8.48
N ASP A 350 44.72 -7.91 8.91
CA ASP A 350 43.46 -7.48 8.29
C ASP A 350 43.32 -5.94 8.18
N THR A 351 43.74 -5.21 9.21
CA THR A 351 43.58 -3.74 9.30
C THR A 351 44.54 -3.01 8.37
N ASP A 352 45.81 -3.42 8.32
CA ASP A 352 46.80 -2.82 7.44
C ASP A 352 46.48 -3.14 5.98
N ALA A 353 46.04 -4.37 5.70
CA ALA A 353 45.61 -4.77 4.37
C ALA A 353 44.36 -3.99 3.90
N GLU A 354 43.40 -3.69 4.78
CA GLU A 354 42.26 -2.82 4.48
C GLU A 354 42.69 -1.38 4.15
N LEU A 355 43.68 -0.85 4.88
CA LEU A 355 44.27 0.47 4.62
C LEU A 355 45.04 0.50 3.29
N MET A 356 45.72 -0.60 2.91
CA MET A 356 46.32 -0.76 1.59
C MET A 356 45.28 -0.72 0.47
N VAL A 357 44.12 -1.38 0.66
CA VAL A 357 43.01 -1.31 -0.30
C VAL A 357 42.53 0.13 -0.48
N SER A 358 42.35 0.88 0.62
CA SER A 358 41.97 2.30 0.59
C SER A 358 42.93 3.14 -0.28
N GLY A 359 44.23 2.98 -0.06
CA GLY A 359 45.26 3.65 -0.85
C GLY A 359 45.24 3.25 -2.33
N TRP A 360 45.08 1.96 -2.60
CA TRP A 360 45.02 1.43 -3.96
C TRP A 360 43.81 1.98 -4.73
N ILE A 361 42.63 2.03 -4.11
CA ILE A 361 41.43 2.66 -4.68
C ILE A 361 41.72 4.13 -5.02
N ALA A 362 42.38 4.88 -4.12
CA ALA A 362 42.75 6.27 -4.40
C ALA A 362 43.68 6.39 -5.63
N GLY A 363 44.62 5.46 -5.80
CA GLY A 363 45.48 5.40 -6.98
C GLY A 363 44.68 5.10 -8.26
N GLU A 364 43.76 4.14 -8.22
CA GLU A 364 42.90 3.79 -9.36
C GLU A 364 42.02 4.96 -9.80
N VAL A 365 41.37 5.64 -8.84
CA VAL A 365 40.57 6.84 -9.11
C VAL A 365 41.45 7.92 -9.74
N LEU A 366 42.65 8.16 -9.21
CA LEU A 366 43.54 9.18 -9.77
C LEU A 366 43.98 8.86 -11.20
N LYS A 367 44.33 7.60 -11.50
CA LYS A 367 44.68 7.17 -12.88
C LYS A 367 43.55 7.47 -13.86
N GLN A 368 42.31 7.23 -13.47
CA GLN A 368 41.14 7.57 -14.28
C GLN A 368 40.93 9.09 -14.35
N ALA A 369 41.16 9.82 -13.25
CA ALA A 369 41.00 11.27 -13.18
C ALA A 369 41.90 12.03 -14.16
N VAL A 370 43.12 11.54 -14.37
CA VAL A 370 44.17 12.14 -15.23
C VAL A 370 44.29 11.48 -16.60
N SER A 371 43.33 10.65 -16.99
CA SER A 371 43.36 9.90 -18.27
C SER A 371 43.11 10.78 -19.51
N CYS A 372 42.36 11.88 -19.37
CA CYS A 372 42.05 12.80 -20.46
C CYS A 372 42.94 14.04 -20.43
N ARG A 373 43.65 14.28 -21.53
CA ARG A 373 44.59 15.40 -21.68
C ARG A 373 43.91 16.76 -21.59
N GLU A 374 42.67 16.88 -22.08
CA GLU A 374 41.89 18.12 -22.07
C GLU A 374 41.62 18.64 -20.66
N TRP A 375 41.43 17.72 -19.70
CA TRP A 375 41.22 18.06 -18.30
C TRP A 375 42.49 18.52 -17.58
N LEU A 376 43.67 18.27 -18.16
CA LEU A 376 44.97 18.59 -17.56
C LEU A 376 45.57 19.89 -18.10
N THR A 377 44.75 20.73 -18.74
CA THR A 377 45.20 22.00 -19.33
C THR A 377 45.75 22.98 -18.28
N ASN A 378 45.09 23.08 -17.12
CA ASN A 378 45.53 23.85 -15.96
C ASN A 378 44.78 23.37 -14.70
N ARG A 379 45.20 23.86 -13.52
CA ARG A 379 44.62 23.45 -12.23
C ARG A 379 43.12 23.67 -12.14
N ASP A 380 42.61 24.81 -12.62
CA ASP A 380 41.18 25.13 -12.56
C ASP A 380 40.35 24.16 -13.41
N VAL A 381 40.82 23.83 -14.61
CA VAL A 381 40.16 22.88 -15.51
C VAL A 381 40.18 21.48 -14.91
N PHE A 382 41.31 21.06 -14.33
CA PHE A 382 41.42 19.77 -13.67
C PHE A 382 40.45 19.66 -12.49
N MET A 383 40.45 20.64 -11.58
CA MET A 383 39.54 20.67 -10.43
C MET A 383 38.08 20.68 -10.86
N LYS A 384 37.69 21.54 -11.81
CA LYS A 384 36.32 21.56 -12.35
C LYS A 384 35.93 20.22 -12.97
N SER A 385 36.87 19.56 -13.65
CA SER A 385 36.62 18.26 -14.25
C SER A 385 36.24 17.21 -13.19
N LEU A 386 36.81 17.25 -11.99
CA LEU A 386 36.54 16.27 -10.92
C LEU A 386 35.08 16.29 -10.44
N TYR A 387 34.40 17.42 -10.60
CA TYR A 387 33.03 17.64 -10.15
C TYR A 387 32.03 17.77 -11.32
N ASN A 388 32.45 17.47 -12.55
CA ASN A 388 31.56 17.44 -13.69
C ASN A 388 30.84 16.08 -13.78
N GLN A 389 29.94 15.80 -12.83
CA GLN A 389 29.14 14.56 -12.76
C GLN A 389 29.99 13.29 -12.87
N ARG A 390 31.08 13.19 -12.09
CA ARG A 390 32.04 12.08 -12.20
C ARG A 390 31.63 10.86 -11.39
N ARG A 391 31.81 9.69 -12.01
CA ARG A 391 31.73 8.37 -11.39
C ARG A 391 32.93 7.55 -11.84
N TYR A 392 33.55 6.81 -10.92
CA TYR A 392 34.62 5.88 -11.22
C TYR A 392 34.14 4.47 -10.94
N VAL A 393 34.35 3.59 -11.92
CA VAL A 393 34.10 2.16 -11.79
C VAL A 393 35.47 1.48 -11.80
N ILE A 394 35.80 0.80 -10.71
CA ILE A 394 37.05 0.08 -10.49
C ILE A 394 36.68 -1.39 -10.38
N ASP A 395 36.67 -2.06 -11.53
CA ASP A 395 36.08 -3.40 -11.68
C ASP A 395 34.62 -3.41 -11.19
N ASP A 396 34.37 -3.94 -10.00
CA ASP A 396 33.07 -4.04 -9.34
C ASP A 396 32.88 -3.09 -8.15
N LEU A 397 33.84 -2.18 -7.91
CA LEU A 397 33.70 -1.06 -6.96
C LEU A 397 33.30 0.22 -7.66
N VAL A 398 32.44 1.02 -7.02
CA VAL A 398 31.96 2.30 -7.55
C VAL A 398 32.27 3.42 -6.56
N VAL A 399 32.92 4.48 -7.05
CA VAL A 399 33.24 5.68 -6.28
C VAL A 399 32.67 6.92 -6.99
N GLY A 400 31.89 7.73 -6.28
CA GLY A 400 31.06 8.80 -6.83
C GLY A 400 29.57 8.51 -6.64
N ASP A 401 28.66 9.39 -7.05
CA ASP A 401 28.83 10.50 -7.99
C ASP A 401 29.38 11.78 -7.33
N PHE A 402 30.33 12.43 -8.02
CA PHE A 402 30.86 13.74 -7.66
C PHE A 402 30.24 14.83 -8.51
N GLY A 403 29.92 15.97 -7.90
CA GLY A 403 29.10 16.99 -8.52
C GLY A 403 29.40 18.40 -8.06
N GLY A 404 29.49 19.35 -8.98
CA GLY A 404 29.71 20.77 -8.69
C GLY A 404 28.41 21.53 -8.43
N GLU A 405 28.44 22.84 -8.60
CA GLU A 405 27.23 23.66 -8.64
C GLU A 405 26.34 23.25 -9.82
N CYS A 406 25.10 22.89 -9.54
CA CYS A 406 24.10 22.60 -10.55
C CYS A 406 23.35 23.87 -10.97
N GLN A 407 23.06 24.00 -12.26
CA GLN A 407 22.25 25.10 -12.80
C GLN A 407 20.81 24.65 -13.05
N GLY A 408 19.85 25.54 -12.73
CA GLY A 408 18.42 25.31 -12.98
C GLY A 408 17.89 24.01 -12.36
N MET A 409 17.11 23.26 -13.13
CA MET A 409 16.44 22.02 -12.70
C MET A 409 17.37 20.78 -12.65
N ALA A 410 18.68 20.93 -12.87
CA ALA A 410 19.57 19.77 -13.02
C ALA A 410 19.59 18.88 -11.77
N GLY A 411 19.67 19.46 -10.56
CA GLY A 411 19.64 18.71 -9.30
C GLY A 411 18.30 17.98 -9.09
N GLU A 412 17.19 18.65 -9.40
CA GLU A 412 15.85 18.04 -9.35
C GLU A 412 15.68 16.89 -10.35
N ARG A 413 16.43 16.91 -11.46
CA ARG A 413 16.48 15.83 -12.46
C ARG A 413 17.52 14.75 -12.14
N GLY A 414 18.13 14.78 -10.95
CA GLY A 414 19.02 13.73 -10.45
C GLY A 414 20.51 13.96 -10.67
N ALA A 415 20.94 15.17 -11.10
CA ALA A 415 22.35 15.52 -11.09
C ALA A 415 22.86 15.59 -9.64
N SER A 416 24.07 15.07 -9.39
CA SER A 416 24.72 15.26 -8.09
C SER A 416 25.21 16.70 -8.01
N CYS A 417 24.78 17.42 -6.99
CA CYS A 417 25.10 18.84 -6.81
C CYS A 417 25.87 19.04 -5.51
N LEU A 418 26.89 19.89 -5.54
CA LEU A 418 27.72 20.24 -4.38
C LEU A 418 28.18 18.99 -3.61
N CYS A 419 28.64 17.98 -4.37
CA CYS A 419 29.04 16.68 -3.84
C CYS A 419 30.50 16.35 -4.06
N ASN A 420 31.23 16.29 -2.95
CA ASN A 420 32.63 15.87 -2.90
C ASN A 420 32.86 14.62 -2.04
N GLN A 421 31.81 13.83 -1.77
CA GLN A 421 31.86 12.53 -1.11
C GLN A 421 31.53 11.43 -2.11
N GLY A 422 32.50 10.61 -2.50
CA GLY A 422 32.30 9.52 -3.44
C GLY A 422 32.10 8.14 -2.81
N GLY A 423 32.49 7.97 -1.55
CA GLY A 423 32.30 6.71 -0.85
C GLY A 423 30.84 6.55 -0.45
N ASN A 424 30.09 5.79 -1.23
CA ASN A 424 28.66 5.56 -0.98
C ASN A 424 28.37 4.18 -0.39
N VAL A 425 29.40 3.39 -0.11
CA VAL A 425 29.24 2.04 0.47
C VAL A 425 29.98 1.97 1.80
N VAL A 426 29.28 1.51 2.83
CA VAL A 426 29.86 1.10 4.11
C VAL A 426 29.92 -0.42 4.14
N TYR A 427 31.12 -0.94 4.39
CA TYR A 427 31.39 -2.37 4.49
C TYR A 427 31.45 -2.73 5.97
N MET A 428 30.74 -3.76 6.41
CA MET A 428 30.80 -4.19 7.82
C MET A 428 31.58 -5.48 7.96
N LYS A 429 32.24 -5.63 9.11
CA LYS A 429 32.95 -6.84 9.51
C LYS A 429 32.76 -7.12 10.99
N LYS A 430 33.06 -8.34 11.41
CA LYS A 430 33.07 -8.75 12.82
C LYS A 430 34.42 -9.33 13.22
N ILE A 431 34.74 -9.25 14.50
CA ILE A 431 35.84 -10.03 15.07
C ILE A 431 35.37 -11.48 15.22
N GLY A 432 35.99 -12.41 14.51
CA GLY A 432 35.72 -13.84 14.63
C GLY A 432 36.38 -14.48 15.85
N LYS A 433 36.13 -15.77 16.07
CA LYS A 433 36.75 -16.56 17.15
C LYS A 433 38.27 -16.72 17.00
N ASP A 434 38.77 -16.60 15.78
CA ASP A 434 40.20 -16.54 15.44
C ASP A 434 40.80 -15.15 15.71
N HIS A 435 40.00 -14.21 16.24
CA HIS A 435 40.32 -12.81 16.39
C HIS A 435 40.68 -12.12 15.06
N ARG A 436 40.24 -12.65 13.92
CA ARG A 436 40.38 -11.99 12.62
C ARG A 436 39.10 -11.27 12.24
N LEU A 437 39.22 -10.30 11.35
CA LEU A 437 38.07 -9.56 10.82
C LEU A 437 37.39 -10.37 9.73
N HIS A 438 36.10 -10.66 9.84
CA HIS A 438 35.34 -11.39 8.81
C HIS A 438 34.29 -10.48 8.17
N PRO A 439 34.22 -10.40 6.83
CA PRO A 439 33.27 -9.52 6.15
C PRO A 439 31.83 -9.98 6.42
N MET A 440 30.92 -9.01 6.50
CA MET A 440 29.50 -9.23 6.81
C MET A 440 28.62 -8.63 5.71
N LYS A 441 28.19 -9.49 4.78
CA LYS A 441 27.32 -9.08 3.66
C LYS A 441 26.04 -8.38 4.14
N GLU A 442 25.46 -8.84 5.25
CA GLU A 442 24.21 -8.30 5.80
C GLU A 442 24.34 -6.92 6.45
N GLY A 443 25.56 -6.53 6.81
CA GLY A 443 25.87 -5.21 7.35
C GLY A 443 26.23 -4.18 6.28
N ALA A 444 26.43 -4.57 5.02
CA ALA A 444 26.72 -3.61 3.96
C ALA A 444 25.58 -2.58 3.83
N LEU A 445 25.94 -1.31 3.65
CA LEU A 445 25.00 -0.21 3.42
C LEU A 445 25.44 0.56 2.18
N THR A 446 24.52 0.77 1.24
CA THR A 446 24.74 1.57 0.03
C THR A 446 23.83 2.79 0.05
N LEU A 447 24.44 3.98 -0.02
CA LEU A 447 23.77 5.27 -0.11
C LEU A 447 23.48 5.61 -1.58
N THR A 448 22.35 6.27 -1.83
CA THR A 448 22.00 6.75 -3.18
C THR A 448 22.92 7.90 -3.59
N SER A 449 23.53 7.79 -4.77
CA SER A 449 24.54 8.75 -5.27
C SER A 449 24.02 10.17 -5.56
N SER A 450 22.69 10.35 -5.67
CA SER A 450 22.06 11.62 -6.01
C SER A 450 21.93 12.60 -4.84
N ARG A 451 22.17 12.17 -3.59
CA ARG A 451 21.98 13.01 -2.40
C ARG A 451 23.27 13.11 -1.59
N CYS A 452 23.99 14.20 -1.77
CA CYS A 452 25.17 14.48 -0.95
C CYS A 452 24.78 15.10 0.40
N TYR A 453 25.55 14.79 1.42
CA TYR A 453 25.62 15.45 2.72
C TYR A 453 24.53 15.33 3.76
N ARG A 454 23.23 15.15 3.49
CA ARG A 454 22.27 15.21 4.61
C ARG A 454 21.01 14.35 4.59
N ASP A 455 20.59 13.79 3.47
CA ASP A 455 19.34 13.02 3.49
C ASP A 455 19.54 11.54 3.82
N LEU A 456 20.16 11.30 4.97
CA LEU A 456 20.25 9.97 5.59
C LEU A 456 18.93 9.57 6.28
N SER A 457 17.87 10.36 6.08
CA SER A 457 16.57 10.23 6.72
C SER A 457 15.72 9.06 6.18
N GLN A 458 16.28 8.27 5.26
CA GLN A 458 15.61 7.14 4.59
C GLN A 458 15.68 5.83 5.37
N LEU A 459 16.19 5.84 6.61
CA LEU A 459 16.04 4.70 7.52
C LEU A 459 14.66 4.77 8.19
N TYR A 460 13.83 3.76 7.91
CA TYR A 460 12.48 3.65 8.42
C TYR A 460 12.33 2.46 9.36
N ALA A 461 11.25 2.43 10.15
CA ALA A 461 10.97 1.31 11.05
C ALA A 461 10.82 -0.01 10.26
N PRO A 462 11.61 -1.05 10.60
CA PRO A 462 11.54 -2.33 9.92
C PRO A 462 10.48 -3.27 10.52
N LEU A 463 9.99 -4.19 9.70
CA LEU A 463 9.32 -5.40 10.13
C LEU A 463 10.38 -6.49 10.34
N SER A 464 10.46 -6.96 11.59
CA SER A 464 11.32 -8.07 12.01
C SER A 464 10.51 -9.37 12.01
N GLY A 465 10.65 -10.18 10.96
CA GLY A 465 9.94 -11.43 10.78
C GLY A 465 10.75 -12.64 11.25
N ILE A 466 10.07 -13.65 11.80
CA ILE A 466 10.66 -14.94 12.17
C ILE A 466 10.13 -16.05 11.27
N VAL A 467 11.03 -16.92 10.81
CA VAL A 467 10.71 -18.22 10.20
C VAL A 467 11.35 -19.31 11.04
N PHE A 468 10.58 -20.33 11.40
CA PHE A 468 11.09 -21.45 12.19
C PHE A 468 11.91 -22.42 11.33
N ASN A 469 13.11 -22.72 11.80
CA ASN A 469 13.91 -23.86 11.36
C ASN A 469 13.66 -25.01 12.35
N ILE A 470 12.71 -25.90 12.02
CA ILE A 470 12.39 -27.08 12.83
C ILE A 470 13.34 -28.22 12.47
N THR A 471 14.36 -28.42 13.30
CA THR A 471 15.52 -29.25 12.97
C THR A 471 15.26 -30.77 13.01
N ASP A 472 14.28 -31.20 13.80
CA ASP A 472 13.88 -32.60 13.99
C ASP A 472 12.83 -33.08 12.97
N ASN A 473 12.29 -32.19 12.13
CA ASN A 473 11.29 -32.51 11.12
C ASN A 473 11.74 -32.12 9.70
N PRO A 474 12.32 -33.06 8.92
CA PRO A 474 12.83 -32.79 7.57
C PRO A 474 11.78 -32.28 6.58
N LYS A 475 10.49 -32.59 6.78
CA LYS A 475 9.40 -32.08 5.94
C LYS A 475 9.11 -30.61 6.24
N VAL A 476 9.03 -30.24 7.51
CA VAL A 476 8.90 -28.83 7.92
C VAL A 476 10.09 -28.04 7.43
N LEU A 477 11.30 -28.55 7.64
CA LEU A 477 12.55 -27.87 7.27
C LEU A 477 12.59 -27.51 5.78
N ARG A 478 12.40 -28.49 4.89
CA ARG A 478 12.36 -28.25 3.42
C ARG A 478 11.31 -27.22 3.02
N THR A 479 10.17 -27.22 3.71
CA THR A 479 9.07 -26.28 3.44
C THR A 479 9.44 -24.87 3.85
N ALA A 480 9.95 -24.71 5.08
CA ALA A 480 10.41 -23.43 5.59
C ALA A 480 11.53 -22.85 4.72
N GLU A 481 12.47 -23.68 4.28
CA GLU A 481 13.56 -23.29 3.39
C GLU A 481 13.04 -22.77 2.05
N ALA A 482 12.08 -23.45 1.43
CA ALA A 482 11.53 -23.02 0.14
C ALA A 482 10.82 -21.65 0.21
N ILE A 483 10.11 -21.39 1.31
CA ILE A 483 9.42 -20.12 1.57
C ILE A 483 10.44 -19.02 1.87
N TYR A 484 11.38 -19.29 2.76
CA TYR A 484 12.45 -18.37 3.13
C TYR A 484 13.28 -17.98 1.90
N ASP A 485 13.66 -18.95 1.08
CA ASP A 485 14.38 -18.73 -0.18
C ASP A 485 13.63 -17.76 -1.09
N GLY A 486 12.32 -17.95 -1.27
CA GLY A 486 11.48 -17.04 -2.05
C GLY A 486 11.45 -15.62 -1.50
N ALA A 487 11.25 -15.50 -0.18
CA ALA A 487 11.17 -14.21 0.50
C ALA A 487 12.52 -13.48 0.58
N SER A 488 13.64 -14.22 0.61
CA SER A 488 15.01 -13.69 0.72
C SER A 488 15.44 -12.79 -0.44
N TYR A 489 14.75 -12.86 -1.58
CA TYR A 489 15.00 -11.93 -2.69
C TYR A 489 14.43 -10.53 -2.44
N VAL A 490 13.52 -10.41 -1.47
CA VAL A 490 12.76 -9.20 -1.16
C VAL A 490 13.24 -8.53 0.13
N VAL A 491 13.89 -9.28 1.04
CA VAL A 491 14.41 -8.71 2.30
C VAL A 491 15.43 -7.60 2.07
N GLY A 492 15.55 -6.70 3.04
CA GLY A 492 16.42 -5.53 2.97
C GLY A 492 17.90 -5.89 2.82
N LYS A 493 18.52 -5.40 1.73
CA LYS A 493 19.94 -5.63 1.38
C LYS A 493 20.85 -4.42 1.64
N GLY A 494 20.38 -3.43 2.38
CA GLY A 494 21.16 -2.23 2.72
C GLY A 494 21.07 -1.12 1.67
N GLN A 495 20.03 -1.13 0.85
CA GLN A 495 19.67 -0.01 -0.01
C GLN A 495 18.56 0.78 0.67
N LEU A 496 18.90 1.90 1.33
CA LEU A 496 17.96 2.68 2.11
C LEU A 496 16.68 3.04 1.32
N GLY A 497 15.58 3.20 2.06
CA GLY A 497 14.27 3.48 1.50
C GLY A 497 13.23 2.42 1.87
N HIS A 498 12.11 2.43 1.16
CA HIS A 498 10.98 1.54 1.47
C HIS A 498 11.26 0.05 1.23
N SER A 499 12.23 -0.29 0.37
CA SER A 499 12.63 -1.68 0.11
C SER A 499 13.45 -2.30 1.25
N ASP A 500 14.06 -1.49 2.12
CA ASP A 500 14.95 -1.95 3.20
C ASP A 500 14.25 -1.93 4.56
N ARG A 501 13.00 -2.39 4.56
CA ARG A 501 12.12 -2.40 5.75
C ARG A 501 11.62 -3.79 6.12
N PHE A 502 11.79 -4.79 5.27
CA PHE A 502 11.33 -6.15 5.55
C PHE A 502 12.54 -7.05 5.80
N PHE A 503 12.58 -7.70 6.95
CA PHE A 503 13.65 -8.62 7.34
C PHE A 503 13.06 -9.93 7.84
N LEU A 504 13.69 -11.04 7.48
CA LEU A 504 13.30 -12.39 7.92
C LEU A 504 14.49 -13.09 8.54
N HIS A 505 14.30 -13.64 9.73
CA HIS A 505 15.33 -14.33 10.48
C HIS A 505 14.91 -15.77 10.78
N TRP A 506 15.89 -16.67 10.71
CA TRP A 506 15.73 -18.04 11.14
C TRP A 506 15.73 -18.14 12.67
N LEU A 507 14.78 -18.88 13.22
CA LEU A 507 14.78 -19.30 14.61
C LEU A 507 14.80 -20.83 14.66
N SER A 508 15.93 -21.40 15.09
CA SER A 508 16.07 -22.85 15.18
C SER A 508 15.37 -23.37 16.44
N SER A 509 14.57 -24.42 16.28
CA SER A 509 13.81 -25.03 17.37
C SER A 509 13.56 -26.52 17.07
N GLU A 510 13.14 -27.26 18.09
CA GLU A 510 12.56 -28.58 17.93
C GLU A 510 11.03 -28.46 17.88
N SER A 511 10.37 -29.41 17.23
CA SER A 511 8.93 -29.35 16.93
C SER A 511 8.02 -29.15 18.16
N HIS A 512 8.45 -29.58 19.36
CA HIS A 512 7.67 -29.47 20.59
C HIS A 512 7.95 -28.19 21.41
N ASP A 513 8.98 -27.42 21.04
CA ASP A 513 9.48 -26.28 21.82
C ASP A 513 9.31 -24.93 21.12
N THR A 514 8.63 -24.89 19.98
CA THR A 514 8.49 -23.71 19.11
C THR A 514 7.93 -22.49 19.86
N SER A 515 6.88 -22.67 20.65
CA SER A 515 6.24 -21.59 21.43
C SER A 515 7.16 -21.03 22.52
N THR A 516 7.87 -21.90 23.24
CA THR A 516 8.80 -21.49 24.30
C THR A 516 9.98 -20.75 23.70
N THR A 517 10.53 -21.27 22.60
CA THR A 517 11.62 -20.66 21.84
C THR A 517 11.22 -19.27 21.34
N LEU A 518 9.98 -19.10 20.84
CA LEU A 518 9.48 -17.79 20.42
C LEU A 518 9.41 -16.79 21.59
N TYR A 519 8.90 -17.22 22.74
CA TYR A 519 8.78 -16.34 23.91
C TYR A 519 10.15 -15.86 24.40
N ASP A 520 11.15 -16.73 24.41
CA ASP A 520 12.51 -16.34 24.79
C ASP A 520 13.14 -15.41 23.76
N GLU A 521 12.90 -15.66 22.48
CA GLU A 521 13.33 -14.76 21.40
C GLU A 521 12.70 -13.36 21.52
N VAL A 522 11.39 -13.26 21.82
CA VAL A 522 10.68 -11.98 22.00
C VAL A 522 11.21 -11.19 23.22
N LYS A 523 11.60 -11.88 24.30
CA LYS A 523 12.19 -11.22 25.48
C LYS A 523 13.55 -10.61 25.16
N GLU A 524 14.35 -11.30 24.35
CA GLU A 524 15.72 -10.88 24.04
C GLU A 524 15.81 -9.94 22.83
N ARG A 525 14.91 -10.08 21.85
CA ARG A 525 14.97 -9.38 20.57
C ARG A 525 13.60 -8.93 20.09
N VAL A 526 13.59 -7.88 19.28
CA VAL A 526 12.38 -7.36 18.65
C VAL A 526 11.88 -8.37 17.60
N VAL A 527 10.64 -8.82 17.76
CA VAL A 527 9.91 -9.66 16.80
C VAL A 527 8.59 -8.97 16.49
N THR A 528 8.31 -8.75 15.20
CA THR A 528 7.08 -8.13 14.73
C THR A 528 6.05 -9.19 14.32
N ALA A 529 6.48 -10.22 13.59
CA ALA A 529 5.58 -11.25 13.06
C ALA A 529 6.29 -12.59 12.80
N VAL A 530 5.50 -13.66 12.77
CA VAL A 530 5.93 -15.02 12.43
C VAL A 530 5.38 -15.40 11.05
N PHE A 531 6.22 -16.01 10.23
CA PHE A 531 5.94 -16.40 8.86
C PHE A 531 6.23 -17.88 8.63
N GLY A 532 5.58 -18.45 7.61
CA GLY A 532 5.85 -19.80 7.14
C GLY A 532 5.18 -20.87 7.99
N VAL A 533 5.87 -21.99 8.20
CA VAL A 533 5.28 -23.18 8.84
C VAL A 533 5.08 -22.96 10.33
N VAL A 534 3.88 -23.24 10.81
CA VAL A 534 3.52 -23.19 12.24
C VAL A 534 2.73 -24.42 12.66
N ASP A 535 2.84 -24.79 13.93
CA ASP A 535 2.00 -25.79 14.58
C ASP A 535 0.87 -25.12 15.40
N ASP A 536 -0.09 -25.91 15.90
CA ASP A 536 -1.22 -25.40 16.68
C ASP A 536 -0.83 -24.76 18.02
N SER A 537 0.25 -25.23 18.65
CA SER A 537 0.76 -24.66 19.91
C SER A 537 1.31 -23.26 19.66
N LEU A 538 2.16 -23.14 18.63
CA LEU A 538 2.76 -21.91 18.18
C LEU A 538 1.68 -20.91 17.75
N LEU A 539 0.71 -21.34 16.94
CA LEU A 539 -0.37 -20.46 16.48
C LEU A 539 -1.17 -19.89 17.65
N ARG A 540 -1.37 -20.64 18.75
CA ARG A 540 -2.09 -20.19 19.96
C ARG A 540 -1.29 -19.22 20.85
N THR A 541 -0.03 -18.94 20.53
CA THR A 541 0.81 -17.98 21.27
C THR A 541 0.16 -16.59 21.30
N LYS A 542 0.04 -16.01 22.50
CA LYS A 542 -0.59 -14.69 22.70
C LYS A 542 0.39 -13.54 22.41
N GLY A 543 -0.14 -12.43 21.89
CA GLY A 543 0.64 -11.21 21.61
C GLY A 543 1.50 -11.29 20.35
N MET A 544 1.38 -12.35 19.56
CA MET A 544 2.15 -12.58 18.34
C MET A 544 1.28 -12.34 17.11
N THR A 545 1.88 -11.80 16.05
CA THR A 545 1.22 -11.65 14.74
C THR A 545 1.74 -12.73 13.79
N PHE A 546 0.84 -13.48 13.15
CA PHE A 546 1.16 -14.50 12.16
C PHE A 546 0.75 -13.99 10.79
N ILE A 547 1.66 -14.05 9.82
CA ILE A 547 1.40 -13.64 8.44
C ILE A 547 1.53 -14.86 7.54
N ASP A 548 0.43 -15.17 6.86
CA ASP A 548 0.24 -16.31 5.99
C ASP A 548 0.77 -17.64 6.58
N PRO A 549 0.33 -18.02 7.80
CA PRO A 549 0.81 -19.22 8.46
C PRO A 549 0.41 -20.48 7.69
N ILE A 550 1.33 -21.43 7.61
CA ILE A 550 1.13 -22.71 6.93
C ILE A 550 1.10 -23.82 7.97
N ILE A 551 -0.05 -24.47 8.12
CA ILE A 551 -0.15 -25.67 8.94
C ILE A 551 -0.03 -26.90 8.05
N LEU A 552 0.80 -27.87 8.47
CA LEU A 552 1.09 -29.08 7.68
C LEU A 552 -0.07 -30.09 7.66
N THR A 553 -1.00 -29.96 8.59
CA THR A 553 -2.24 -30.74 8.64
C THR A 553 -3.41 -29.88 8.17
N PRO A 554 -4.35 -30.45 7.41
CA PRO A 554 -5.58 -29.74 7.03
C PRO A 554 -6.36 -29.35 8.28
N GLN A 555 -6.62 -28.06 8.40
CA GLN A 555 -7.46 -27.49 9.44
C GLN A 555 -8.18 -26.25 8.91
N LEU A 556 -9.29 -25.91 9.55
CA LEU A 556 -9.98 -24.65 9.30
C LEU A 556 -9.11 -23.46 9.75
N SER A 557 -9.33 -22.31 9.12
CA SER A 557 -8.65 -21.05 9.40
C SER A 557 -8.88 -20.58 10.84
N ASP A 558 -7.88 -19.90 11.40
CA ASP A 558 -8.02 -19.31 12.72
C ASP A 558 -8.68 -17.92 12.58
N PRO A 559 -9.83 -17.67 13.25
CA PRO A 559 -10.58 -16.44 13.06
C PRO A 559 -9.97 -15.22 13.79
N ARG A 560 -8.85 -15.38 14.50
CA ARG A 560 -8.22 -14.28 15.25
C ARG A 560 -7.64 -13.20 14.33
N ARG A 561 -7.79 -11.92 14.72
CA ARG A 561 -7.26 -10.79 13.92
C ARG A 561 -5.75 -10.81 13.74
N ASN A 562 -5.02 -11.41 14.69
CA ASN A 562 -3.55 -11.49 14.62
C ASN A 562 -3.04 -12.66 13.75
N VAL A 563 -3.92 -13.39 13.05
CA VAL A 563 -3.56 -14.51 12.17
C VAL A 563 -3.94 -14.20 10.73
N ILE A 564 -3.13 -13.43 10.00
CA ILE A 564 -3.49 -12.93 8.66
C ILE A 564 -3.28 -14.02 7.60
N HIS A 565 -4.32 -14.35 6.82
CA HIS A 565 -4.20 -15.27 5.69
C HIS A 565 -4.11 -14.51 4.35
N LEU A 566 -3.08 -14.80 3.55
CA LEU A 566 -2.91 -14.26 2.19
C LEU A 566 -3.16 -15.34 1.13
N SER A 567 -2.82 -16.57 1.47
CA SER A 567 -3.16 -17.79 0.74
C SER A 567 -4.64 -18.17 0.96
N PRO A 568 -5.27 -18.90 0.03
CA PRO A 568 -6.65 -19.31 0.16
C PRO A 568 -6.79 -20.23 1.36
N THR A 569 -7.66 -19.89 2.31
CA THR A 569 -7.95 -20.78 3.43
C THR A 569 -8.63 -22.06 2.92
N LEU A 570 -8.62 -23.12 3.72
CA LEU A 570 -9.26 -24.38 3.32
C LEU A 570 -10.75 -24.16 3.00
N GLU A 571 -11.43 -23.32 3.76
CA GLU A 571 -12.81 -22.89 3.55
C GLU A 571 -13.02 -22.25 2.18
N GLN A 572 -12.17 -21.29 1.79
CA GLN A 572 -12.26 -20.64 0.49
C GLN A 572 -12.02 -21.62 -0.65
N GLN A 573 -11.04 -22.52 -0.49
CA GLN A 573 -10.75 -23.56 -1.48
C GLN A 573 -11.96 -24.49 -1.65
N LEU A 574 -12.53 -24.98 -0.55
CA LEU A 574 -13.69 -25.85 -0.57
C LEU A 574 -14.94 -25.17 -1.13
N PHE A 575 -15.13 -23.87 -0.87
CA PHE A 575 -16.23 -23.09 -1.44
C PHE A 575 -16.18 -23.06 -2.97
N VAL A 576 -15.04 -22.69 -3.55
CA VAL A 576 -14.85 -22.62 -5.01
C VAL A 576 -14.96 -24.00 -5.64
N ILE A 577 -14.42 -25.03 -4.98
CA ILE A 577 -14.50 -26.42 -5.46
C ILE A 577 -15.96 -26.93 -5.45
N ALA A 578 -16.70 -26.68 -4.36
CA ALA A 578 -18.10 -27.09 -4.23
C ALA A 578 -19.00 -26.43 -5.29
N GLU A 579 -18.82 -25.11 -5.52
CA GLU A 579 -19.54 -24.38 -6.56
C GLU A 579 -19.30 -25.00 -7.95
N HIS A 580 -18.05 -25.32 -8.29
CA HIS A 580 -17.72 -25.96 -9.56
C HIS A 580 -18.33 -27.35 -9.73
N ILE A 581 -18.31 -28.17 -8.66
CA ILE A 581 -18.86 -29.53 -8.69
C ILE A 581 -20.37 -29.51 -8.88
N ILE A 582 -21.06 -28.51 -8.33
CA ILE A 582 -22.51 -28.38 -8.49
C ILE A 582 -22.86 -27.91 -9.89
N GLN A 583 -22.10 -26.97 -10.46
CA GLN A 583 -22.34 -26.49 -11.82
C GLN A 583 -22.08 -27.57 -12.89
N ASN A 584 -21.12 -28.49 -12.67
CA ASN A 584 -20.64 -29.41 -13.72
C ASN A 584 -20.70 -30.90 -13.37
N GLY A 585 -21.15 -31.28 -12.16
CA GLY A 585 -21.09 -32.65 -11.64
C GLY A 585 -22.42 -33.15 -11.06
N THR A 586 -22.37 -34.24 -10.31
CA THR A 586 -23.57 -34.90 -9.73
C THR A 586 -24.12 -34.20 -8.48
N GLY A 587 -23.48 -33.12 -8.03
CA GLY A 587 -23.74 -32.48 -6.72
C GLY A 587 -23.46 -33.37 -5.51
N LYS A 588 -22.68 -34.43 -5.70
CA LYS A 588 -22.29 -35.40 -4.66
C LYS A 588 -20.78 -35.50 -4.57
N MET A 589 -20.24 -35.39 -3.36
CA MET A 589 -18.80 -35.48 -3.11
C MET A 589 -18.51 -36.52 -2.03
N HIS A 590 -17.41 -37.27 -2.18
CA HIS A 590 -16.81 -38.06 -1.11
C HIS A 590 -15.64 -37.27 -0.51
N ALA A 591 -15.48 -37.25 0.81
CA ALA A 591 -14.35 -36.61 1.46
C ALA A 591 -13.55 -37.62 2.30
N ILE A 592 -12.23 -37.55 2.18
CA ILE A 592 -11.26 -38.30 2.97
C ILE A 592 -10.33 -37.26 3.59
N VAL A 593 -10.31 -37.18 4.92
CA VAL A 593 -9.55 -36.16 5.64
C VAL A 593 -8.58 -36.85 6.60
N ARG A 594 -7.29 -36.56 6.45
CA ARG A 594 -6.23 -37.00 7.37
C ARG A 594 -5.95 -35.87 8.36
N GLY A 595 -6.08 -36.16 9.66
CA GLY A 595 -5.81 -35.19 10.72
C GLY A 595 -6.94 -35.08 11.76
N GLY A 596 -6.67 -34.31 12.83
CA GLY A 596 -7.58 -34.17 13.98
C GLY A 596 -8.86 -33.38 13.69
N ASP A 597 -8.84 -32.44 12.75
CA ASP A 597 -9.98 -31.57 12.42
C ASP A 597 -10.92 -32.17 11.34
N ALA A 598 -10.87 -33.49 11.12
CA ALA A 598 -11.70 -34.14 10.11
C ALA A 598 -13.21 -33.89 10.30
N LYS A 599 -13.65 -33.76 11.56
CA LYS A 599 -15.04 -33.41 11.89
C LYS A 599 -15.38 -31.97 11.50
N GLY A 600 -14.56 -30.99 11.88
CA GLY A 600 -14.80 -29.58 11.56
C GLY A 600 -14.78 -29.33 10.05
N ILE A 601 -13.83 -29.92 9.34
CA ILE A 601 -13.76 -29.89 7.87
C ILE A 601 -15.00 -30.53 7.26
N GLY A 602 -15.44 -31.67 7.79
CA GLY A 602 -16.66 -32.36 7.36
C GLY A 602 -17.92 -31.51 7.53
N ASP A 603 -18.08 -30.87 8.69
CA ASP A 603 -19.20 -29.98 9.01
C ASP A 603 -19.22 -28.75 8.08
N MET A 604 -18.06 -28.13 7.86
CA MET A 604 -17.91 -26.98 6.96
C MET A 604 -18.18 -27.35 5.49
N LEU A 605 -17.69 -28.50 5.05
CA LEU A 605 -17.93 -29.01 3.71
C LEU A 605 -19.42 -29.34 3.51
N ASN A 606 -20.06 -29.96 4.49
CA ASN A 606 -21.49 -30.28 4.43
C ASN A 606 -22.33 -29.00 4.35
N LYS A 607 -22.01 -27.98 5.17
CA LYS A 607 -22.64 -26.65 5.11
C LYS A 607 -22.47 -25.98 3.74
N THR A 608 -21.27 -26.11 3.16
CA THR A 608 -20.95 -25.52 1.84
C THR A 608 -21.64 -26.24 0.70
N LEU A 609 -21.67 -27.56 0.72
CA LEU A 609 -22.42 -28.34 -0.27
C LEU A 609 -23.92 -28.06 -0.15
N ASP A 610 -24.48 -28.04 1.07
CA ASP A 610 -25.91 -27.75 1.31
C ASP A 610 -26.30 -26.36 0.79
N TYR A 611 -25.44 -25.35 0.99
CA TYR A 611 -25.63 -24.00 0.44
C TYR A 611 -25.80 -24.00 -1.10
N PHE A 612 -25.12 -24.90 -1.80
CA PHE A 612 -25.23 -25.09 -3.25
C PHE A 612 -26.18 -26.23 -3.65
N PHE A 613 -27.03 -26.74 -2.75
CA PHE A 613 -27.94 -27.87 -3.01
C PHE A 613 -27.23 -29.21 -3.35
N GLY A 614 -25.99 -29.36 -2.89
CA GLY A 614 -25.21 -30.58 -2.94
C GLY A 614 -25.34 -31.44 -1.68
N SER A 615 -24.65 -32.57 -1.67
CA SER A 615 -24.58 -33.44 -0.49
C SER A 615 -23.22 -34.13 -0.34
N LEU A 616 -22.76 -34.24 0.91
CA LEU A 616 -21.60 -35.05 1.26
C LEU A 616 -22.00 -36.53 1.33
N SER A 617 -21.55 -37.34 0.38
CA SER A 617 -21.92 -38.74 0.27
C SER A 617 -21.22 -39.65 1.27
N SER A 618 -19.99 -39.30 1.65
CA SER A 618 -19.26 -39.98 2.72
C SER A 618 -18.15 -39.08 3.26
N LEU A 619 -17.88 -39.15 4.56
CA LEU A 619 -16.72 -38.56 5.21
C LEU A 619 -15.89 -39.67 5.87
N SER A 620 -14.62 -39.79 5.49
CA SER A 620 -13.67 -40.74 6.10
C SER A 620 -12.55 -39.98 6.80
N ALA A 621 -12.57 -39.97 8.13
CA ALA A 621 -11.44 -39.52 8.93
C ALA A 621 -10.37 -40.63 8.97
N ILE A 622 -9.12 -40.28 8.70
CA ILE A 622 -8.01 -41.24 8.64
C ILE A 622 -6.86 -40.75 9.52
N GLY A 623 -6.24 -41.66 10.28
CA GLY A 623 -5.08 -41.35 11.12
C GLY A 623 -3.78 -41.25 10.33
N GLU A 624 -2.71 -40.78 10.96
CA GLU A 624 -1.37 -40.85 10.39
C GLU A 624 -0.95 -42.30 10.11
N GLY A 625 -0.25 -42.54 8.99
CA GLY A 625 0.17 -43.88 8.54
C GLY A 625 -0.93 -44.73 7.89
N SER A 626 -2.19 -44.30 7.91
CA SER A 626 -3.26 -45.06 7.24
C SER A 626 -3.23 -44.91 5.71
N ILE A 627 -3.45 -46.04 5.02
CA ILE A 627 -3.35 -46.17 3.56
C ILE A 627 -4.67 -45.75 2.89
N LEU A 628 -4.59 -44.98 1.80
CA LEU A 628 -5.74 -44.43 1.07
C LEU A 628 -6.52 -45.46 0.22
N ARG A 629 -5.87 -46.57 -0.17
CA ARG A 629 -6.31 -47.49 -1.24
C ARG A 629 -7.75 -47.99 -1.09
N ASP A 630 -8.16 -48.40 0.11
CA ASP A 630 -9.48 -49.04 0.32
C ASP A 630 -10.61 -48.02 0.55
N LYS A 631 -10.32 -46.72 0.47
CA LYS A 631 -11.27 -45.63 0.75
C LYS A 631 -11.66 -44.83 -0.48
N LEU A 632 -10.95 -44.98 -1.61
CA LEU A 632 -11.23 -44.24 -2.83
C LEU A 632 -12.41 -44.87 -3.61
N PRO A 633 -13.46 -44.10 -3.94
CA PRO A 633 -14.58 -44.61 -4.74
C PRO A 633 -14.16 -44.84 -6.20
N THR A 634 -14.93 -45.66 -6.92
CA THR A 634 -14.66 -46.04 -8.31
C THR A 634 -15.22 -45.06 -9.35
N ALA A 635 -16.04 -44.08 -8.93
CA ALA A 635 -16.55 -42.97 -9.74
C ALA A 635 -16.96 -41.79 -8.85
N GLY A 636 -16.98 -40.58 -9.40
CA GLY A 636 -17.46 -39.36 -8.73
C GLY A 636 -16.35 -38.39 -8.32
N GLU A 637 -16.74 -37.38 -7.54
CA GLU A 637 -15.86 -36.31 -7.04
C GLU A 637 -15.35 -36.66 -5.64
N VAL A 638 -14.03 -36.60 -5.43
CA VAL A 638 -13.39 -36.99 -4.16
C VAL A 638 -12.48 -35.88 -3.66
N LEU A 639 -12.75 -35.33 -2.48
CA LEU A 639 -11.80 -34.51 -1.74
C LEU A 639 -10.87 -35.42 -0.92
N VAL A 640 -9.56 -35.27 -1.10
CA VAL A 640 -8.54 -35.88 -0.25
C VAL A 640 -7.75 -34.75 0.39
N ALA A 641 -7.96 -34.51 1.68
CA ALA A 641 -7.24 -33.48 2.44
C ALA A 641 -6.24 -34.14 3.39
N GLY A 642 -4.97 -33.70 3.33
CA GLY A 642 -3.88 -34.18 4.16
C GLY A 642 -3.09 -35.28 3.47
N LEU A 643 -2.71 -35.06 2.21
CA LEU A 643 -1.95 -35.98 1.38
C LEU A 643 -0.54 -36.26 1.94
N THR A 644 -0.08 -37.50 1.81
CA THR A 644 1.30 -37.91 2.11
C THR A 644 1.98 -38.47 0.87
N SER A 645 3.31 -38.55 0.89
CA SER A 645 4.10 -39.08 -0.23
C SER A 645 3.70 -40.52 -0.60
N ASP A 646 3.31 -41.35 0.38
CA ASP A 646 2.87 -42.73 0.18
C ASP A 646 1.53 -42.84 -0.56
N ASP A 647 0.71 -41.79 -0.53
CA ASP A 647 -0.57 -41.77 -1.24
C ASP A 647 -0.41 -41.47 -2.73
N ILE A 648 0.68 -40.82 -3.15
CA ILE A 648 0.88 -40.39 -4.55
C ILE A 648 0.85 -41.59 -5.52
N PRO A 649 1.59 -42.70 -5.30
CA PRO A 649 1.50 -43.88 -6.15
C PRO A 649 0.09 -44.51 -6.14
N ILE A 650 -0.64 -44.41 -5.04
CA ILE A 650 -2.00 -44.95 -4.89
C ILE A 650 -2.96 -44.13 -5.75
N ILE A 651 -2.95 -42.80 -5.61
CA ILE A 651 -3.76 -41.88 -6.43
C ILE A 651 -3.43 -42.06 -7.90
N LEU A 652 -2.14 -42.13 -8.24
CA LEU A 652 -1.67 -42.34 -9.62
C LEU A 652 -2.26 -43.63 -10.22
N SER A 653 -2.15 -44.75 -9.50
CA SER A 653 -2.73 -46.02 -9.94
C SER A 653 -4.26 -45.98 -9.98
N HIS A 654 -4.92 -45.28 -9.06
CA HIS A 654 -6.37 -45.22 -8.98
C HIS A 654 -6.97 -44.41 -10.13
N LEU A 655 -6.44 -43.21 -10.38
CA LEU A 655 -6.85 -42.38 -11.52
C LEU A 655 -6.61 -43.11 -12.84
N GLY A 656 -5.49 -43.82 -13.00
CA GLY A 656 -5.22 -44.63 -14.19
C GLY A 656 -6.23 -45.76 -14.43
N LYS A 657 -6.81 -46.34 -13.37
CA LYS A 657 -7.81 -47.42 -13.48
C LYS A 657 -9.25 -46.90 -13.62
N HIS A 658 -9.60 -45.83 -12.89
CA HIS A 658 -10.96 -45.34 -12.77
C HIS A 658 -11.12 -43.98 -13.46
N HIS A 659 -11.58 -44.01 -14.71
CA HIS A 659 -11.68 -42.84 -15.59
C HIS A 659 -12.74 -41.81 -15.18
N LYS A 660 -13.73 -42.22 -14.37
CA LYS A 660 -14.84 -41.37 -13.90
C LYS A 660 -14.58 -40.71 -12.53
N VAL A 661 -13.35 -40.80 -12.03
CA VAL A 661 -12.96 -40.23 -10.73
C VAL A 661 -12.18 -38.95 -10.96
N ARG A 662 -12.55 -37.89 -10.24
CA ARG A 662 -11.75 -36.66 -10.10
C ARG A 662 -11.41 -36.49 -8.63
N ILE A 663 -10.15 -36.14 -8.35
CA ILE A 663 -9.62 -35.99 -7.00
C ILE A 663 -9.24 -34.54 -6.78
N PHE A 664 -9.82 -33.91 -5.77
CA PHE A 664 -9.48 -32.58 -5.30
C PHE A 664 -8.59 -32.69 -4.07
N VAL A 665 -7.54 -31.87 -4.03
CA VAL A 665 -6.62 -31.78 -2.90
C VAL A 665 -6.44 -30.31 -2.50
N PRO A 666 -6.23 -29.99 -1.21
CA PRO A 666 -5.85 -28.65 -0.78
C PRO A 666 -4.56 -28.16 -1.46
N PHE A 667 -4.44 -26.85 -1.69
CA PHE A 667 -3.25 -26.26 -2.30
C PHE A 667 -1.96 -26.58 -1.56
N PHE A 668 -1.96 -26.55 -0.22
CA PHE A 668 -0.76 -26.85 0.55
C PHE A 668 -0.33 -28.32 0.42
N ASP A 669 -1.24 -29.27 0.21
CA ASP A 669 -0.86 -30.65 -0.11
C ASP A 669 -0.08 -30.72 -1.43
N VAL A 670 -0.48 -29.92 -2.43
CA VAL A 670 0.22 -29.82 -3.72
C VAL A 670 1.55 -29.09 -3.56
N ALA A 671 1.58 -27.99 -2.81
CA ALA A 671 2.77 -27.18 -2.63
C ALA A 671 3.86 -27.93 -1.84
N LEU A 672 3.47 -28.67 -0.79
CA LEU A 672 4.37 -29.47 0.05
C LEU A 672 4.92 -30.71 -0.66
N LEU A 673 4.15 -31.31 -1.57
CA LEU A 673 4.50 -32.53 -2.31
C LEU A 673 4.77 -32.25 -3.79
N TYR A 674 5.15 -31.01 -4.12
CA TYR A 674 5.21 -30.52 -5.49
C TYR A 674 6.14 -31.35 -6.37
N ASP A 675 7.36 -31.64 -5.90
CA ASP A 675 8.35 -32.38 -6.68
C ASP A 675 7.91 -33.84 -6.89
N GLU A 676 7.36 -34.48 -5.87
CA GLU A 676 6.84 -35.84 -5.93
C GLU A 676 5.65 -35.93 -6.89
N LEU A 677 4.73 -34.98 -6.85
CA LEU A 677 3.57 -34.90 -7.74
C LEU A 677 3.98 -34.63 -9.18
N VAL A 678 4.89 -33.67 -9.42
CA VAL A 678 5.41 -33.38 -10.77
C VAL A 678 6.07 -34.62 -11.37
N ASN A 679 6.87 -35.35 -10.59
CA ASN A 679 7.53 -36.56 -11.07
C ASN A 679 6.55 -37.70 -11.32
N ALA A 680 5.54 -37.88 -10.47
CA ALA A 680 4.56 -38.95 -10.62
C ALA A 680 3.60 -38.73 -11.81
N PHE A 681 3.13 -37.49 -12.01
CA PHE A 681 2.11 -37.14 -13.00
C PHE A 681 2.65 -36.67 -14.35
N ARG A 682 3.97 -36.53 -14.50
CA ARG A 682 4.60 -36.19 -15.78
C ARG A 682 4.16 -37.16 -16.88
N ASP A 683 3.75 -36.60 -18.01
CA ASP A 683 3.30 -37.35 -19.20
C ASP A 683 2.12 -38.31 -18.95
N LYS A 684 1.37 -38.11 -17.86
CA LYS A 684 0.17 -38.91 -17.56
C LYS A 684 -1.07 -38.21 -18.11
N PRO A 685 -1.85 -38.85 -19.00
CA PRO A 685 -3.00 -38.20 -19.62
C PRO A 685 -4.11 -37.87 -18.62
N PHE A 686 -4.13 -38.56 -17.47
CA PHE A 686 -5.10 -38.36 -16.40
C PHE A 686 -4.66 -37.36 -15.31
N ALA A 687 -3.56 -36.62 -15.54
CA ALA A 687 -3.16 -35.51 -14.67
C ALA A 687 -4.18 -34.36 -14.65
N ASP A 688 -5.09 -34.31 -15.62
CA ASP A 688 -6.19 -33.35 -15.71
C ASP A 688 -7.25 -33.55 -14.60
N ARG A 689 -7.30 -34.75 -13.99
CA ARG A 689 -8.28 -35.15 -12.96
C ARG A 689 -7.78 -35.05 -11.53
N LEU A 690 -6.53 -34.64 -11.30
CA LEU A 690 -6.03 -34.22 -9.99
C LEU A 690 -6.10 -32.70 -9.92
N LEU A 691 -6.92 -32.17 -9.02
CA LEU A 691 -7.39 -30.78 -9.02
C LEU A 691 -7.13 -30.10 -7.67
N PHE A 692 -6.90 -28.79 -7.67
CA PHE A 692 -6.73 -27.99 -6.45
C PHE A 692 -7.06 -26.51 -6.71
N ALA A 693 -7.39 -25.76 -5.66
CA ALA A 693 -7.73 -24.34 -5.77
C ALA A 693 -6.59 -23.46 -5.25
N THR A 694 -6.14 -22.48 -6.04
CA THR A 694 -5.04 -21.55 -5.67
C THR A 694 -5.32 -20.13 -6.17
N ASN A 695 -4.83 -19.11 -5.46
CA ASN A 695 -4.79 -17.72 -5.93
C ASN A 695 -3.44 -17.35 -6.57
N LEU A 696 -2.44 -18.25 -6.53
CA LEU A 696 -1.15 -17.95 -7.12
C LEU A 696 -1.24 -17.98 -8.66
N PRO A 697 -0.58 -17.05 -9.36
CA PRO A 697 -0.34 -17.18 -10.78
C PRO A 697 0.60 -18.35 -11.08
N HIS A 698 0.68 -18.77 -12.34
CA HIS A 698 1.46 -19.96 -12.73
C HIS A 698 2.96 -19.72 -12.55
N TRP A 699 3.55 -20.33 -11.53
CA TRP A 699 4.93 -20.08 -11.07
C TRP A 699 6.03 -20.42 -12.08
N ARG A 700 5.75 -21.23 -13.13
CA ARG A 700 6.72 -21.57 -14.21
C ARG A 700 6.39 -20.96 -15.57
N ASP A 701 5.37 -20.12 -15.68
CA ASP A 701 4.98 -19.60 -16.99
C ASP A 701 5.97 -18.53 -17.48
N LYS A 702 6.75 -18.85 -18.51
CA LYS A 702 7.72 -17.92 -19.12
C LYS A 702 7.06 -16.82 -19.94
N ASN A 703 5.84 -17.07 -20.43
CA ASN A 703 5.06 -16.12 -21.23
C ASN A 703 3.90 -15.54 -20.38
N THR A 704 4.16 -15.36 -19.09
CA THR A 704 3.16 -14.94 -18.12
C THR A 704 2.62 -13.52 -18.39
N GLY A 705 1.31 -13.35 -18.20
CA GLY A 705 0.68 -12.03 -18.09
C GLY A 705 0.77 -11.43 -16.68
N SER A 706 1.26 -12.20 -15.70
CA SER A 706 1.37 -11.79 -14.30
C SER A 706 2.66 -11.00 -14.07
N ASP A 707 2.50 -9.76 -13.61
CA ASP A 707 3.61 -8.89 -13.21
C ASP A 707 4.39 -9.50 -12.04
N MET A 708 3.70 -10.15 -11.09
CA MET A 708 4.32 -10.84 -9.95
C MET A 708 5.28 -11.94 -10.40
N VAL A 709 4.85 -12.81 -11.34
CA VAL A 709 5.69 -13.91 -11.82
C VAL A 709 6.87 -13.39 -12.64
N ARG A 710 6.67 -12.35 -13.45
CA ARG A 710 7.75 -11.75 -14.23
C ARG A 710 8.84 -11.18 -13.33
N GLU A 711 8.47 -10.45 -12.28
CA GLU A 711 9.44 -9.95 -11.31
C GLU A 711 10.09 -11.07 -10.48
N PHE A 712 9.35 -12.11 -10.12
CA PHE A 712 9.90 -13.29 -9.47
C PHE A 712 10.97 -13.98 -10.35
N HIS A 713 10.72 -14.16 -11.65
CA HIS A 713 11.69 -14.76 -12.58
C HIS A 713 12.91 -13.87 -12.81
N ASN A 714 12.73 -12.54 -12.80
CA ASN A 714 13.84 -11.59 -12.93
C ASN A 714 14.86 -11.74 -11.78
N VAL A 715 14.38 -11.94 -10.55
CA VAL A 715 15.25 -12.07 -9.37
C VAL A 715 15.68 -13.50 -9.07
N VAL A 716 14.82 -14.49 -9.36
CA VAL A 716 15.11 -15.92 -9.22
C VAL A 716 15.45 -16.51 -10.58
N GLN A 717 16.67 -16.28 -11.05
CA GLN A 717 17.11 -16.74 -12.37
C GLN A 717 17.20 -18.27 -12.49
N ASN A 718 17.39 -18.98 -11.38
CA ASN A 718 17.47 -20.43 -11.37
C ASN A 718 16.07 -21.07 -11.49
N GLU A 719 15.74 -21.57 -12.69
CA GLU A 719 14.45 -22.20 -12.99
C GLU A 719 14.08 -23.40 -12.11
N SER A 720 15.07 -24.06 -11.47
CA SER A 720 14.81 -25.14 -10.52
C SER A 720 14.14 -24.66 -9.23
N LYS A 721 14.26 -23.37 -8.90
CA LYS A 721 13.59 -22.72 -7.76
C LYS A 721 12.21 -22.17 -8.10
N TRP A 722 11.75 -22.29 -9.35
CA TRP A 722 10.39 -21.87 -9.75
C TRP A 722 9.36 -22.89 -9.28
N LYS A 723 9.03 -22.79 -7.99
CA LYS A 723 8.16 -23.68 -7.23
C LYS A 723 7.07 -22.87 -6.52
N PRO A 724 5.91 -23.47 -6.20
CA PRO A 724 4.80 -22.77 -5.58
C PRO A 724 5.17 -22.14 -4.23
N LEU A 725 5.90 -22.85 -3.37
CA LEU A 725 6.32 -22.33 -2.05
C LEU A 725 7.30 -21.16 -2.15
N SER A 726 8.20 -21.17 -3.14
CA SER A 726 9.13 -20.06 -3.37
C SER A 726 8.43 -18.84 -3.94
N LEU A 727 7.48 -19.01 -4.87
CA LEU A 727 6.63 -17.90 -5.31
C LEU A 727 5.77 -17.37 -4.15
N LEU A 728 5.25 -18.26 -3.30
CA LEU A 728 4.45 -17.88 -2.14
C LEU A 728 5.25 -16.99 -1.17
N GLY A 729 6.45 -17.42 -0.78
CA GLY A 729 7.33 -16.63 0.08
C GLY A 729 7.68 -15.26 -0.54
N TYR A 730 7.94 -15.24 -1.85
CA TYR A 730 8.17 -13.99 -2.58
C TYR A 730 6.96 -13.04 -2.56
N ALA A 731 5.77 -13.57 -2.87
CA ALA A 731 4.52 -12.80 -2.90
C ALA A 731 4.14 -12.25 -1.51
N THR A 732 4.27 -13.06 -0.47
CA THR A 732 4.04 -12.65 0.92
C THR A 732 4.99 -11.54 1.35
N ALA A 733 6.28 -11.65 1.03
CA ALA A 733 7.25 -10.59 1.31
C ALA A 733 6.94 -9.28 0.56
N ARG A 734 6.53 -9.38 -0.72
CA ARG A 734 6.11 -8.23 -1.54
C ARG A 734 4.86 -7.54 -0.98
N ALA A 735 3.88 -8.31 -0.53
CA ALA A 735 2.70 -7.79 0.14
C ALA A 735 3.06 -7.03 1.42
N MET A 736 3.97 -7.57 2.26
CA MET A 736 4.41 -6.91 3.49
C MET A 736 5.15 -5.59 3.22
N ILE A 737 6.04 -5.52 2.23
CA ILE A 737 6.67 -4.25 1.84
C ILE A 737 5.62 -3.21 1.46
N ASN A 738 4.58 -3.59 0.72
CA ASN A 738 3.51 -2.67 0.35
C ASN A 738 2.75 -2.13 1.58
N VAL A 739 2.46 -2.99 2.55
CA VAL A 739 1.84 -2.59 3.83
C VAL A 739 2.74 -1.59 4.57
N LEU A 740 4.03 -1.88 4.66
CA LEU A 740 5.01 -1.06 5.39
C LEU A 740 5.18 0.36 4.83
N GLN A 741 4.93 0.58 3.53
CA GLN A 741 5.05 1.92 2.92
C GLN A 741 4.19 2.99 3.59
N ARG A 742 3.09 2.59 4.26
CA ARG A 742 2.16 3.49 4.95
C ARG A 742 2.36 3.56 6.45
N MET A 743 3.36 2.85 6.98
CA MET A 743 3.63 2.74 8.41
C MET A 743 4.84 3.58 8.81
N GLY A 744 4.69 4.44 9.81
CA GLY A 744 5.80 5.22 10.40
C GLY A 744 6.59 4.42 11.44
N HIS A 745 5.88 3.70 12.30
CA HIS A 745 6.38 2.76 13.31
C HIS A 745 5.80 1.37 13.01
N VAL A 746 6.43 0.31 13.51
CA VAL A 746 6.10 -1.08 13.16
C VAL A 746 6.13 -1.98 14.39
N THR A 747 4.97 -2.16 15.01
CA THR A 747 4.73 -3.15 16.07
C THR A 747 3.82 -4.29 15.58
N PRO A 748 3.74 -5.44 16.30
CA PRO A 748 2.82 -6.51 15.94
C PRO A 748 1.36 -6.04 15.81
N GLU A 749 0.90 -5.15 16.70
CA GLU A 749 -0.47 -4.65 16.70
C GLU A 749 -0.73 -3.65 15.57
N GLU A 750 0.17 -2.68 15.36
CA GLU A 750 0.06 -1.74 14.24
C GLU A 750 0.13 -2.42 12.88
N LEU A 751 0.90 -3.49 12.75
CA LEU A 751 0.96 -4.27 11.51
C LEU A 751 -0.43 -4.84 11.19
N VAL A 752 -1.09 -5.41 12.19
CA VAL A 752 -2.45 -5.92 12.04
C VAL A 752 -3.42 -4.78 11.73
N ASP A 753 -3.36 -3.68 12.48
CA ASP A 753 -4.24 -2.53 12.29
C ASP A 753 -4.03 -1.87 10.91
N ALA A 754 -2.80 -1.85 10.40
CA ALA A 754 -2.50 -1.38 9.06
C ALA A 754 -3.09 -2.29 7.97
N ILE A 755 -3.13 -3.60 8.19
CA ILE A 755 -3.74 -4.55 7.24
C ILE A 755 -5.25 -4.39 7.21
N PHE A 756 -5.92 -4.38 8.38
CA PHE A 756 -7.37 -4.16 8.47
C PHE A 756 -7.77 -2.74 8.04
N GLY A 757 -6.98 -1.73 8.39
CA GLY A 757 -7.21 -0.33 8.00
C GLY A 757 -7.10 -0.09 6.50
N GLN A 758 -6.25 -0.85 5.78
CA GLN A 758 -6.20 -0.80 4.32
C GLN A 758 -7.37 -1.52 3.65
N SER A 759 -7.98 -2.48 4.34
CA SER A 759 -8.97 -3.45 3.86
C SER A 759 -8.48 -4.32 2.70
N VAL A 760 -7.85 -3.75 1.67
CA VAL A 760 -7.33 -4.47 0.51
C VAL A 760 -5.86 -4.11 0.30
N ILE A 761 -5.01 -5.13 0.20
CA ILE A 761 -3.60 -5.01 -0.20
C ILE A 761 -3.54 -5.36 -1.69
N THR A 762 -2.88 -4.52 -2.49
CA THR A 762 -2.68 -4.78 -3.92
C THR A 762 -1.21 -4.60 -4.22
N VAL A 763 -0.59 -5.64 -4.78
CA VAL A 763 0.82 -5.66 -5.12
C VAL A 763 0.99 -6.34 -6.47
N ASP A 764 1.59 -5.63 -7.41
CA ASP A 764 1.69 -6.05 -8.82
C ASP A 764 0.28 -6.39 -9.36
N ASP A 765 0.05 -7.62 -9.83
CA ASP A 765 -1.26 -8.12 -10.26
C ASP A 765 -2.00 -8.92 -9.18
N MET A 766 -1.43 -9.07 -7.98
CA MET A 766 -2.04 -9.80 -6.86
C MET A 766 -2.85 -8.87 -5.95
N ARG A 767 -3.96 -9.40 -5.43
CA ARG A 767 -4.86 -8.69 -4.52
C ARG A 767 -5.20 -9.57 -3.31
N TYR A 768 -5.12 -8.97 -2.12
CA TYR A 768 -5.48 -9.60 -0.86
C TYR A 768 -6.53 -8.76 -0.12
N GLY A 769 -7.49 -9.40 0.53
CA GLY A 769 -8.64 -8.79 1.22
C GLY A 769 -9.98 -8.96 0.46
N PRO A 770 -11.08 -8.35 0.92
CA PRO A 770 -11.13 -7.40 2.01
C PRO A 770 -10.88 -8.05 3.37
N PHE A 771 -10.01 -7.43 4.17
CA PHE A 771 -9.89 -7.65 5.60
C PHE A 771 -10.91 -6.75 6.30
N GLU A 772 -11.75 -7.31 7.17
CA GLU A 772 -12.78 -6.57 7.92
C GLU A 772 -12.79 -7.05 9.38
N ASP A 773 -12.84 -6.14 10.35
CA ASP A 773 -12.89 -6.45 11.80
C ASP A 773 -14.17 -5.98 12.49
N LYS A 774 -15.02 -5.20 11.79
CA LYS A 774 -16.28 -4.66 12.34
C LYS A 774 -17.43 -5.65 12.14
N CYS A 775 -18.00 -6.16 13.24
CA CYS A 775 -19.27 -6.88 13.21
C CYS A 775 -20.39 -5.90 12.77
N THR A 776 -20.77 -5.88 11.50
CA THR A 776 -22.04 -5.25 11.12
C THR A 776 -23.16 -6.22 11.49
N ASN A 777 -23.65 -6.12 12.73
CA ASN A 777 -24.94 -6.56 13.28
C ASN A 777 -24.74 -6.92 14.76
N GLY A 778 -25.60 -6.40 15.64
CA GLY A 778 -25.52 -6.53 17.12
C GLY A 778 -25.65 -7.95 17.68
N VAL A 779 -24.81 -8.88 17.23
CA VAL A 779 -24.62 -10.19 17.84
C VAL A 779 -23.74 -10.00 19.07
N SER A 780 -24.22 -10.55 20.19
CA SER A 780 -23.65 -10.43 21.54
C SER A 780 -22.14 -10.68 21.60
N SER A 781 -21.47 -9.86 22.43
CA SER A 781 -20.04 -9.82 22.84
C SER A 781 -19.32 -11.16 23.12
N GLU A 782 -20.00 -12.31 23.08
CA GLU A 782 -19.41 -13.62 23.37
C GLU A 782 -18.97 -14.42 22.13
N GLU A 783 -19.40 -14.09 20.91
CA GLU A 783 -18.76 -14.59 19.68
C GLU A 783 -17.57 -13.68 19.30
N LYS A 784 -16.48 -13.82 20.06
CA LYS A 784 -15.34 -12.87 20.13
C LYS A 784 -14.49 -12.66 18.85
N HIS A 785 -14.82 -13.22 17.69
CA HIS A 785 -13.96 -13.09 16.50
C HIS A 785 -14.77 -12.85 15.22
N CYS A 786 -15.21 -11.62 15.00
CA CYS A 786 -15.86 -11.18 13.75
C CYS A 786 -14.89 -10.85 12.61
N ALA A 787 -13.59 -11.13 12.75
CA ALA A 787 -12.62 -10.76 11.73
C ALA A 787 -12.82 -11.59 10.46
N VAL A 788 -13.18 -10.93 9.35
CA VAL A 788 -13.10 -11.51 8.01
C VAL A 788 -11.64 -11.50 7.60
N ASN A 789 -11.05 -12.69 7.63
CA ASN A 789 -9.62 -12.90 7.36
C ASN A 789 -9.39 -13.87 6.19
N TYR A 790 -10.34 -13.91 5.27
CA TYR A 790 -10.26 -14.69 4.03
C TYR A 790 -9.55 -13.86 2.95
N GLY A 791 -8.29 -13.50 3.20
CA GLY A 791 -7.59 -12.50 2.39
C GLY A 791 -7.30 -12.93 0.95
N ALA A 792 -7.37 -14.21 0.58
CA ALA A 792 -7.12 -14.60 -0.80
C ALA A 792 -8.26 -14.18 -1.73
N THR A 793 -7.92 -13.49 -2.82
CA THR A 793 -8.84 -13.22 -3.94
C THR A 793 -8.41 -13.96 -5.19
N HIS A 794 -9.22 -13.92 -6.24
CA HIS A 794 -8.83 -14.42 -7.56
C HIS A 794 -8.46 -15.92 -7.58
N ILE A 795 -9.13 -16.71 -6.74
CA ILE A 795 -8.93 -18.14 -6.59
C ILE A 795 -9.38 -18.86 -7.85
N SER A 796 -8.55 -19.75 -8.37
CA SER A 796 -8.81 -20.55 -9.56
C SER A 796 -8.58 -22.02 -9.26
N VAL A 797 -9.32 -22.91 -9.94
CA VAL A 797 -9.15 -24.36 -9.80
C VAL A 797 -8.28 -24.86 -10.94
N TRP A 798 -7.15 -25.46 -10.61
CA TRP A 798 -6.18 -25.98 -11.57
C TRP A 798 -6.17 -27.49 -11.56
N SER A 799 -5.81 -28.08 -12.70
CA SER A 799 -5.43 -29.47 -12.80
C SER A 799 -3.92 -29.64 -12.75
N MET A 800 -3.45 -30.84 -12.41
CA MET A 800 -2.03 -31.16 -12.46
C MET A 800 -1.47 -31.05 -13.88
N SER A 801 -2.28 -31.28 -14.93
CA SER A 801 -1.91 -30.97 -16.31
C SER A 801 -1.53 -29.51 -16.53
N ARG A 802 -2.25 -28.57 -15.88
CA ARG A 802 -1.90 -27.13 -15.92
C ARG A 802 -0.61 -26.84 -15.18
N VAL A 803 -0.37 -27.46 -14.03
CA VAL A 803 0.90 -27.33 -13.29
C VAL A 803 2.10 -27.74 -14.15
N LEU A 804 1.93 -28.81 -14.92
CA LEU A 804 2.97 -29.35 -15.81
C LEU A 804 3.14 -28.53 -17.09
N ASN A 805 2.05 -27.93 -17.60
CA ASN A 805 2.04 -27.11 -18.81
C ASN A 805 1.18 -25.84 -18.64
N PRO A 806 1.78 -24.64 -18.56
CA PRO A 806 1.05 -23.39 -18.36
C PRO A 806 0.02 -23.06 -19.45
N SER A 807 0.18 -23.65 -20.65
CA SER A 807 -0.73 -23.45 -21.78
C SER A 807 -2.12 -24.07 -21.56
N VAL A 808 -2.25 -24.99 -20.60
CA VAL A 808 -3.54 -25.61 -20.24
C VAL A 808 -4.33 -24.62 -19.39
N SER A 809 -5.54 -24.26 -19.81
CA SER A 809 -6.40 -23.32 -19.08
C SER A 809 -6.81 -23.85 -17.69
N PRO A 810 -7.08 -22.96 -16.72
CA PRO A 810 -7.71 -23.36 -15.46
C PRO A 810 -9.06 -24.07 -15.67
N VAL A 811 -9.39 -25.00 -14.78
CA VAL A 811 -10.70 -25.69 -14.77
C VAL A 811 -11.81 -24.75 -14.31
N VAL A 812 -11.49 -23.86 -13.36
CA VAL A 812 -12.32 -22.73 -12.96
C VAL A 812 -11.47 -21.48 -13.11
N ASN A 813 -11.98 -20.52 -13.89
CA ASN A 813 -11.36 -19.21 -14.00
C ASN A 813 -11.35 -18.50 -12.65
N SER A 814 -10.51 -17.48 -12.52
CA SER A 814 -10.33 -16.73 -11.29
C SER A 814 -11.65 -16.17 -10.73
N VAL A 815 -12.01 -16.55 -9.51
CA VAL A 815 -13.20 -16.08 -8.77
C VAL A 815 -12.81 -15.62 -7.36
N THR A 816 -13.58 -14.70 -6.79
CA THR A 816 -13.42 -14.26 -5.39
C THR A 816 -14.73 -14.53 -4.64
N PRO A 817 -14.82 -15.62 -3.86
CA PRO A 817 -16.04 -15.97 -3.16
C PRO A 817 -16.32 -14.97 -2.04
N SER A 818 -17.60 -14.60 -1.84
CA SER A 818 -18.00 -13.70 -0.76
C SER A 818 -17.94 -14.35 0.63
N MET A 819 -17.85 -15.68 0.69
CA MET A 819 -17.90 -16.49 1.92
C MET A 819 -19.13 -16.21 2.80
N LYS A 820 -20.19 -15.61 2.24
CA LYS A 820 -21.45 -15.36 2.96
C LYS A 820 -22.41 -16.52 2.76
N TYR A 821 -22.49 -17.38 3.77
CA TYR A 821 -23.56 -18.37 3.92
C TYR A 821 -24.84 -17.67 4.36
N ASN A 822 -25.43 -16.85 3.48
CA ASN A 822 -26.79 -16.40 3.72
C ASN A 822 -27.67 -17.64 3.64
N GLU A 823 -28.35 -18.02 4.72
CA GLU A 823 -29.47 -18.96 4.58
C GLU A 823 -30.38 -18.41 3.48
N PRO A 824 -30.70 -19.19 2.43
CA PRO A 824 -31.77 -18.78 1.53
C PRO A 824 -32.99 -18.62 2.43
N LYS A 825 -33.52 -17.38 2.54
CA LYS A 825 -34.67 -17.05 3.40
C LYS A 825 -35.86 -18.00 3.17
N TRP A 826 -35.89 -18.72 2.05
CA TRP A 826 -36.90 -19.72 1.70
C TRP A 826 -36.75 -21.09 2.40
N ILE A 827 -35.54 -21.55 2.78
CA ILE A 827 -35.34 -22.89 3.40
C ILE A 827 -35.78 -22.92 4.88
N ARG A 828 -35.57 -21.81 5.62
CA ARG A 828 -36.10 -21.67 6.99
C ARG A 828 -37.63 -21.79 7.05
N LEU A 829 -38.30 -21.51 5.93
CA LEU A 829 -39.75 -21.67 5.76
C LEU A 829 -40.16 -23.15 5.52
N ILE A 830 -39.28 -24.00 5.00
CA ILE A 830 -39.64 -25.36 4.56
C ILE A 830 -39.44 -26.40 5.68
N ASN A 831 -38.33 -26.35 6.41
CA ASN A 831 -37.96 -27.44 7.32
C ASN A 831 -38.81 -27.52 8.61
N LYS A 832 -39.38 -26.40 9.08
CA LYS A 832 -40.28 -26.43 10.25
C LYS A 832 -41.64 -27.08 9.96
N HIS A 833 -41.99 -27.31 8.70
CA HIS A 833 -43.35 -27.67 8.33
C HIS A 833 -43.52 -29.08 7.78
N ILE A 834 -42.49 -29.88 7.48
CA ILE A 834 -42.68 -31.21 6.84
C ILE A 834 -43.57 -32.17 7.66
N GLY A 835 -43.36 -32.26 8.98
CA GLY A 835 -44.18 -33.14 9.84
C GLY A 835 -45.63 -32.68 9.97
N ALA A 836 -45.84 -31.37 10.03
CA ALA A 836 -47.17 -30.76 10.03
C ALA A 836 -47.82 -30.80 8.64
N VAL A 837 -47.02 -30.83 7.57
CA VAL A 837 -47.48 -30.84 6.17
C VAL A 837 -47.94 -32.23 5.77
N ALA A 838 -47.35 -33.33 6.24
CA ALA A 838 -47.85 -34.67 5.89
C ALA A 838 -49.21 -34.99 6.55
N ALA A 839 -49.33 -34.75 7.87
CA ALA A 839 -50.59 -34.88 8.61
C ALA A 839 -51.61 -33.80 8.18
N GLY A 840 -51.09 -32.61 7.92
CA GLY A 840 -51.79 -31.50 7.33
C GLY A 840 -52.29 -31.82 5.93
N CYS A 841 -51.56 -32.52 5.06
CA CYS A 841 -51.94 -32.80 3.67
C CYS A 841 -53.20 -33.65 3.59
N ILE A 842 -53.40 -34.59 4.52
CA ILE A 842 -54.59 -35.46 4.55
C ILE A 842 -55.82 -34.65 5.01
N VAL A 843 -55.65 -33.81 6.04
CA VAL A 843 -56.69 -32.90 6.55
C VAL A 843 -56.94 -31.76 5.56
N LEU A 844 -55.89 -31.29 4.89
CA LEU A 844 -55.86 -30.27 3.85
C LEU A 844 -56.42 -30.79 2.56
N LEU A 845 -56.42 -32.08 2.22
CA LEU A 845 -57.09 -32.55 1.00
C LEU A 845 -58.62 -32.50 1.18
N ALA A 846 -59.09 -32.89 2.38
CA ALA A 846 -60.50 -32.80 2.76
C ALA A 846 -60.95 -31.33 2.93
N LEU A 847 -60.10 -30.49 3.54
CA LEU A 847 -60.26 -29.04 3.56
C LEU A 847 -60.07 -28.44 2.18
N PHE A 848 -59.24 -28.96 1.28
CA PHE A 848 -58.99 -28.42 -0.06
C PHE A 848 -60.18 -28.65 -0.95
N VAL A 849 -60.98 -29.71 -0.81
CA VAL A 849 -62.24 -29.81 -1.55
C VAL A 849 -63.27 -28.76 -1.07
N THR A 850 -63.36 -28.52 0.23
CA THR A 850 -64.28 -27.51 0.82
C THR A 850 -63.78 -26.08 0.68
N VAL A 851 -62.47 -25.88 0.70
CA VAL A 851 -61.75 -24.63 0.51
C VAL A 851 -61.54 -24.38 -0.97
N LEU A 852 -61.51 -25.33 -1.89
CA LEU A 852 -61.56 -25.08 -3.35
C LEU A 852 -62.93 -24.49 -3.71
N ALA A 853 -64.01 -24.96 -3.08
CA ALA A 853 -65.32 -24.32 -3.20
C ALA A 853 -65.33 -22.89 -2.60
N LEU A 854 -64.55 -22.60 -1.55
CA LEU A 854 -64.38 -21.26 -0.97
C LEU A 854 -63.26 -20.41 -1.61
N ILE A 855 -62.28 -21.00 -2.29
CA ILE A 855 -61.15 -20.39 -3.00
C ILE A 855 -61.59 -20.09 -4.42
N VAL A 856 -62.47 -20.86 -5.06
CA VAL A 856 -63.16 -20.34 -6.26
C VAL A 856 -63.95 -19.07 -5.91
N LYS A 857 -64.43 -18.95 -4.66
CA LYS A 857 -65.09 -17.75 -4.12
C LYS A 857 -64.11 -16.66 -3.66
N ALA A 858 -62.90 -16.99 -3.19
CA ALA A 858 -61.92 -16.04 -2.63
C ALA A 858 -60.69 -15.72 -3.53
N SER A 859 -60.29 -16.59 -4.45
CA SER A 859 -59.23 -16.40 -5.46
C SER A 859 -59.66 -15.55 -6.66
N ARG A 860 -60.89 -15.04 -6.66
CA ARG A 860 -61.32 -13.95 -7.54
C ARG A 860 -60.90 -12.56 -7.04
N ARG A 861 -60.25 -12.44 -5.89
CA ARG A 861 -59.69 -11.16 -5.39
C ARG A 861 -58.21 -11.02 -5.78
N ASN A 862 -57.92 -10.89 -7.06
CA ASN A 862 -56.63 -10.32 -7.51
C ASN A 862 -56.76 -8.78 -7.51
N ALA A 863 -55.75 -8.08 -6.99
CA ALA A 863 -55.75 -6.63 -6.78
C ALA A 863 -55.87 -5.77 -8.06
N ARG A 864 -55.82 -6.39 -9.25
CA ARG A 864 -56.10 -5.77 -10.53
C ARG A 864 -57.13 -6.61 -11.28
N ASP A 865 -58.40 -6.42 -10.95
CA ASP A 865 -59.50 -7.06 -11.68
C ASP A 865 -59.80 -6.27 -12.96
N ASN A 866 -59.39 -6.81 -14.11
CA ASN A 866 -59.72 -6.23 -15.41
C ASN A 866 -61.25 -6.14 -15.65
N ASN A 867 -62.10 -6.84 -14.90
CA ASN A 867 -63.57 -6.65 -15.00
C ASN A 867 -64.00 -5.27 -14.50
N ASN A 868 -63.28 -4.72 -13.53
CA ASN A 868 -63.56 -3.40 -12.96
C ASN A 868 -63.05 -2.27 -13.85
N ALA A 869 -62.13 -2.55 -14.78
CA ALA A 869 -61.64 -1.56 -15.75
C ALA A 869 -62.80 -1.00 -16.60
N PRO A 870 -62.96 0.33 -16.69
CA PRO A 870 -63.69 0.95 -17.78
C PRO A 870 -63.09 0.56 -19.14
N LYS A 871 -63.90 0.01 -20.04
CA LYS A 871 -63.42 -0.55 -21.32
C LYS A 871 -64.01 0.12 -22.55
N GLU A 872 -65.18 0.73 -22.41
CA GLU A 872 -65.92 1.32 -23.51
C GLU A 872 -65.36 2.71 -23.82
N PRO A 873 -64.70 2.94 -24.97
CA PRO A 873 -64.05 4.22 -25.27
C PRO A 873 -65.04 5.40 -25.40
N THR A 874 -66.32 5.12 -25.62
CA THR A 874 -67.38 6.14 -25.71
C THR A 874 -67.94 6.56 -24.36
N ASP A 875 -67.66 5.82 -23.29
CA ASP A 875 -68.15 6.13 -21.95
C ASP A 875 -67.13 6.99 -21.19
N PRO A 876 -67.57 8.01 -20.44
CA PRO A 876 -66.66 8.80 -19.63
C PRO A 876 -66.05 7.95 -18.51
N VAL A 877 -64.73 8.06 -18.35
CA VAL A 877 -63.96 7.41 -17.29
C VAL A 877 -63.65 8.44 -16.21
N THR A 878 -63.78 8.04 -14.94
CA THR A 878 -63.31 8.86 -13.82
C THR A 878 -61.95 8.37 -13.37
N LEU A 879 -60.94 9.22 -13.51
CA LEU A 879 -59.56 8.92 -13.13
C LEU A 879 -59.19 9.61 -11.82
N ILE A 880 -58.52 8.88 -10.94
CA ILE A 880 -57.95 9.36 -9.69
C ILE A 880 -56.44 9.22 -9.80
N PHE A 881 -55.72 10.30 -9.54
CA PHE A 881 -54.28 10.28 -9.28
C PHE A 881 -54.03 10.56 -7.80
N THR A 882 -53.08 9.85 -7.22
CA THR A 882 -52.63 10.08 -5.85
C THR A 882 -51.12 10.26 -5.81
N ASP A 883 -50.62 10.97 -4.81
CA ASP A 883 -49.20 10.96 -4.47
C ASP A 883 -48.98 11.30 -3.00
N ILE A 884 -47.87 10.85 -2.41
CA ILE A 884 -47.52 11.22 -1.03
C ILE A 884 -46.87 12.60 -1.04
N GLU A 885 -47.29 13.45 -0.11
CA GLU A 885 -46.68 14.76 0.09
C GLU A 885 -45.23 14.63 0.58
N SER A 886 -44.31 15.33 -0.09
CA SER A 886 -42.90 15.42 0.32
C SER A 886 -42.24 14.06 0.54
N SER A 887 -42.61 13.03 -0.23
CA SER A 887 -42.13 11.67 -0.02
C SER A 887 -40.61 11.55 -0.06
N THR A 888 -39.94 12.32 -0.93
CA THR A 888 -38.47 12.38 -0.97
C THR A 888 -37.87 12.91 0.33
N ALA A 889 -38.49 13.93 0.96
CA ALA A 889 -38.05 14.46 2.25
C ALA A 889 -38.31 13.44 3.37
N GLN A 890 -39.44 12.72 3.33
CA GLN A 890 -39.75 11.65 4.27
C GLN A 890 -38.78 10.46 4.14
N TRP A 891 -38.39 10.07 2.92
CA TRP A 891 -37.34 9.08 2.68
C TRP A 891 -35.98 9.51 3.22
N ALA A 892 -35.66 10.81 3.17
CA ALA A 892 -34.42 11.34 3.72
C ALA A 892 -34.44 11.39 5.26
N ALA A 893 -35.59 11.73 5.86
CA ALA A 893 -35.75 11.79 7.31
C ALA A 893 -35.85 10.39 7.96
N HIS A 894 -36.59 9.46 7.33
CA HIS A 894 -36.99 8.17 7.90
C HIS A 894 -36.71 6.96 6.98
N PRO A 895 -35.47 6.75 6.50
CA PRO A 895 -35.16 5.72 5.52
C PRO A 895 -35.46 4.29 5.99
N GLU A 896 -35.42 4.03 7.29
CA GLU A 896 -35.67 2.70 7.86
C GLU A 896 -37.16 2.34 7.94
N GLN A 897 -38.04 3.32 8.20
CA GLN A 897 -39.47 3.10 8.39
C GLN A 897 -40.26 3.21 7.07
N MET A 898 -39.80 4.06 6.16
CA MET A 898 -40.51 4.34 4.90
C MET A 898 -40.86 3.11 4.05
N PRO A 899 -40.04 2.04 3.94
CA PRO A 899 -40.43 0.84 3.20
C PRO A 899 -41.74 0.20 3.70
N ASP A 900 -41.89 0.04 5.02
CA ASP A 900 -43.07 -0.58 5.62
C ASP A 900 -44.28 0.38 5.62
N LEU A 901 -44.04 1.68 5.78
CA LEU A 901 -45.06 2.72 5.68
C LEU A 901 -45.64 2.82 4.26
N VAL A 902 -44.79 2.82 3.23
CA VAL A 902 -45.23 2.85 1.82
C VAL A 902 -45.97 1.54 1.46
N ALA A 903 -45.51 0.39 1.97
CA ALA A 903 -46.22 -0.88 1.80
C ALA A 903 -47.61 -0.85 2.44
N THR A 904 -47.74 -0.21 3.61
CA THR A 904 -49.02 0.00 4.31
C THR A 904 -49.94 0.95 3.54
N HIS A 905 -49.40 2.06 3.03
CA HIS A 905 -50.09 2.98 2.12
C HIS A 905 -50.64 2.25 0.89
N HIS A 906 -49.84 1.40 0.22
CA HIS A 906 -50.29 0.59 -0.91
C HIS A 906 -51.42 -0.38 -0.54
N ARG A 907 -51.33 -1.01 0.63
CA ARG A 907 -52.32 -1.98 1.11
C ARG A 907 -53.68 -1.31 1.37
N LEU A 908 -53.69 -0.14 2.02
CA LEU A 908 -54.93 0.60 2.31
C LEU A 908 -55.63 1.05 1.02
N ILE A 909 -54.88 1.63 0.08
CA ILE A 909 -55.44 2.09 -1.20
C ILE A 909 -56.02 0.91 -2.00
N ARG A 910 -55.30 -0.22 -2.09
CA ARG A 910 -55.79 -1.42 -2.81
C ARG A 910 -57.05 -2.01 -2.20
N SER A 911 -57.19 -1.95 -0.87
CA SER A 911 -58.41 -2.36 -0.17
C SER A 911 -59.61 -1.53 -0.64
N LEU A 912 -59.43 -0.21 -0.76
CA LEU A 912 -60.48 0.71 -1.21
C LEU A 912 -60.79 0.56 -2.71
N ILE A 913 -59.78 0.39 -3.56
CA ILE A 913 -59.98 0.08 -4.99
C ILE A 913 -60.88 -1.15 -5.15
N THR A 914 -60.62 -2.19 -4.36
CA THR A 914 -61.43 -3.42 -4.37
C THR A 914 -62.84 -3.18 -3.85
N ARG A 915 -62.98 -2.43 -2.75
CA ARG A 915 -64.27 -2.12 -2.10
C ARG A 915 -65.22 -1.35 -3.01
N TYR A 916 -64.69 -0.39 -3.76
CA TYR A 916 -65.46 0.49 -4.66
C TYR A 916 -65.52 -0.03 -6.10
N GLU A 917 -65.05 -1.26 -6.35
CA GLU A 917 -65.01 -1.87 -7.69
C GLU A 917 -64.33 -0.97 -8.75
N CYS A 918 -63.33 -0.19 -8.31
CA CYS A 918 -62.46 0.57 -9.19
C CYS A 918 -61.29 -0.30 -9.68
N TYR A 919 -60.48 0.27 -10.55
CA TYR A 919 -59.41 -0.45 -11.25
C TYR A 919 -58.05 0.24 -11.08
N GLU A 920 -57.08 -0.48 -10.52
CA GLU A 920 -55.68 -0.03 -10.43
C GLU A 920 -55.03 -0.08 -11.83
N VAL A 921 -54.71 1.09 -12.39
CA VAL A 921 -54.09 1.22 -13.71
C VAL A 921 -52.59 0.94 -13.63
N LYS A 922 -51.91 1.60 -12.69
CA LYS A 922 -50.47 1.43 -12.41
C LYS A 922 -50.10 2.23 -11.17
N THR A 923 -48.94 1.89 -10.61
CA THR A 923 -48.24 2.70 -9.62
C THR A 923 -46.93 3.20 -10.18
N VAL A 924 -46.53 4.41 -9.85
CA VAL A 924 -45.21 4.97 -10.17
C VAL A 924 -44.61 5.47 -8.87
N GLY A 925 -43.68 4.69 -8.30
CA GLY A 925 -43.24 4.92 -6.92
C GLY A 925 -44.40 4.74 -5.95
N ASP A 926 -44.72 5.80 -5.22
CA ASP A 926 -45.82 5.98 -4.28
C ASP A 926 -47.09 6.57 -4.91
N SER A 927 -47.07 6.94 -6.18
CA SER A 927 -48.26 7.45 -6.87
C SER A 927 -49.14 6.31 -7.39
N PHE A 928 -50.47 6.41 -7.21
CA PHE A 928 -51.46 5.55 -7.88
C PHE A 928 -52.18 6.27 -9.01
N MET A 929 -52.42 5.53 -10.08
CA MET A 929 -53.44 5.85 -11.09
C MET A 929 -54.59 4.84 -10.98
N ILE A 930 -55.80 5.32 -10.71
CA ILE A 930 -57.00 4.50 -10.51
C ILE A 930 -58.08 4.95 -11.50
N ALA A 931 -58.78 4.00 -12.13
CA ALA A 931 -59.91 4.27 -13.01
C ALA A 931 -61.20 3.68 -12.43
N CYS A 932 -62.26 4.47 -12.42
CA CYS A 932 -63.58 4.05 -11.95
C CYS A 932 -64.63 4.28 -13.05
N LYS A 933 -65.59 3.36 -13.17
CA LYS A 933 -66.75 3.50 -14.07
C LYS A 933 -67.74 4.52 -13.51
N SER A 934 -67.94 4.53 -12.19
CA SER A 934 -68.82 5.46 -11.50
C SER A 934 -68.01 6.65 -10.95
N PRO A 935 -68.37 7.90 -11.28
CA PRO A 935 -67.81 9.09 -10.65
C PRO A 935 -68.05 9.12 -9.14
N PHE A 936 -69.22 8.67 -8.67
CA PHE A 936 -69.54 8.62 -7.25
C PHE A 936 -68.67 7.62 -6.49
N ALA A 937 -68.43 6.44 -7.05
CA ALA A 937 -67.50 5.47 -6.47
C ALA A 937 -66.09 6.03 -6.36
N ALA A 938 -65.63 6.81 -7.35
CA ALA A 938 -64.32 7.47 -7.31
C ALA A 938 -64.23 8.50 -6.17
N VAL A 939 -65.28 9.30 -5.98
CA VAL A 939 -65.37 10.30 -4.92
C VAL A 939 -65.43 9.64 -3.54
N GLN A 940 -66.21 8.57 -3.39
CA GLN A 940 -66.28 7.81 -2.14
C GLN A 940 -64.95 7.12 -1.81
N LEU A 941 -64.28 6.55 -2.81
CA LEU A 941 -62.94 5.97 -2.66
C LEU A 941 -61.95 7.02 -2.14
N ALA A 942 -61.90 8.20 -2.75
CA ALA A 942 -61.01 9.27 -2.33
C ALA A 942 -61.36 9.80 -0.92
N CYS A 943 -62.65 9.84 -0.57
CA CYS A 943 -63.11 10.22 0.76
C CYS A 943 -62.64 9.23 1.83
N ASP A 944 -62.91 7.94 1.61
CA ASP A 944 -62.52 6.87 2.51
C ASP A 944 -61.00 6.71 2.59
N LEU A 945 -60.26 7.00 1.51
CA LEU A 945 -58.79 7.01 1.53
C LEU A 945 -58.28 7.97 2.61
N GLN A 946 -58.80 9.18 2.67
CA GLN A 946 -58.37 10.17 3.67
C GLN A 946 -58.75 9.77 5.10
N ARG A 947 -59.91 9.12 5.27
CA ARG A 947 -60.42 8.68 6.59
C ARG A 947 -59.71 7.43 7.09
N ASP A 948 -59.44 6.48 6.21
CA ASP A 948 -58.71 5.26 6.54
C ASP A 948 -57.28 5.60 6.97
N PHE A 949 -56.62 6.54 6.28
CA PHE A 949 -55.29 7.01 6.66
C PHE A 949 -55.28 7.71 8.02
N LEU A 950 -56.31 8.52 8.31
CA LEU A 950 -56.47 9.16 9.61
C LEU A 950 -56.69 8.15 10.74
N ASN A 951 -57.51 7.13 10.51
CA ASN A 951 -57.86 6.12 11.52
C ASN A 951 -56.87 4.95 11.59
N HIS A 952 -55.86 4.92 10.71
CA HIS A 952 -54.88 3.84 10.70
C HIS A 952 -53.82 4.04 11.78
N ASP A 953 -53.50 2.96 12.50
CA ASP A 953 -52.36 2.96 13.40
C ASP A 953 -51.06 2.76 12.61
N TRP A 954 -50.34 3.87 12.39
CA TRP A 954 -49.06 3.88 11.70
C TRP A 954 -47.90 3.38 12.58
N ASN A 955 -48.12 3.10 13.86
CA ASN A 955 -47.11 2.71 14.87
C ASN A 955 -45.95 3.70 15.03
N THR A 956 -46.09 4.94 14.55
CA THR A 956 -45.09 6.00 14.68
C THR A 956 -45.78 7.37 14.64
N THR A 957 -45.28 8.31 15.43
CA THR A 957 -45.68 9.74 15.37
C THR A 957 -44.62 10.60 14.68
N GLU A 958 -43.49 10.01 14.29
CA GLU A 958 -42.33 10.74 13.76
C GLU A 958 -42.61 11.37 12.38
N LEU A 959 -43.47 10.73 11.58
CA LEU A 959 -43.94 11.29 10.30
C LEU A 959 -44.68 12.61 10.50
N ASP A 960 -45.57 12.63 11.49
CA ASP A 960 -46.36 13.81 11.83
C ASP A 960 -45.49 14.94 12.36
N GLU A 961 -44.52 14.62 13.21
CA GLU A 961 -43.52 15.58 13.69
C GLU A 961 -42.72 16.18 12.53
N SER A 962 -42.34 15.35 11.54
CA SER A 962 -41.58 15.79 10.38
C SER A 962 -42.37 16.68 9.45
N TYR A 963 -43.65 16.37 9.18
CA TYR A 963 -44.51 17.27 8.41
C TYR A 963 -44.67 18.63 9.10
N ARG A 964 -44.87 18.64 10.43
CA ARG A 964 -44.96 19.91 11.18
C ARG A 964 -43.66 20.69 11.11
N GLU A 965 -42.52 20.02 11.16
CA GLU A 965 -41.22 20.68 11.02
C GLU A 965 -40.99 21.25 9.63
N PHE A 966 -41.32 20.50 8.57
CA PHE A 966 -41.25 21.00 7.19
C PHE A 966 -42.13 22.23 6.98
N GLU A 967 -43.32 22.27 7.60
CA GLU A 967 -44.19 23.44 7.57
C GLU A 967 -43.63 24.64 8.35
N ARG A 968 -42.97 24.43 9.51
CA ARG A 968 -42.29 25.52 10.24
C ARG A 968 -41.15 26.09 9.44
N GLN A 969 -40.29 25.23 8.90
CA GLN A 969 -39.16 25.65 8.08
C GLN A 969 -39.63 26.44 6.86
N ARG A 970 -40.70 25.99 6.19
CA ARG A 970 -41.27 26.75 5.07
C ARG A 970 -41.83 28.11 5.49
N ALA A 971 -42.43 28.23 6.68
CA ALA A 971 -42.93 29.51 7.20
C ALA A 971 -41.78 30.47 7.61
N GLU A 972 -40.62 29.93 7.97
CA GLU A 972 -39.39 30.73 8.16
C GLU A 972 -38.84 31.23 6.81
N ASP A 973 -38.87 30.38 5.79
CA ASP A 973 -38.32 30.67 4.45
C ASP A 973 -39.25 31.58 3.61
N ASP A 974 -40.56 31.46 3.77
CA ASP A 974 -41.60 32.19 3.03
C ASP A 974 -42.57 32.86 4.02
N SER A 975 -42.43 34.18 4.19
CA SER A 975 -43.24 34.96 5.13
C SER A 975 -44.74 34.98 4.79
N ASP A 976 -45.10 34.69 3.55
CA ASP A 976 -46.50 34.64 3.11
C ASP A 976 -47.11 33.24 3.31
N TYR A 977 -46.29 32.22 3.61
CA TYR A 977 -46.73 30.87 3.91
C TYR A 977 -47.28 30.75 5.34
N THR A 978 -48.60 30.58 5.46
CA THR A 978 -49.23 30.23 6.73
C THR A 978 -49.27 28.71 6.91
N PRO A 979 -48.56 28.12 7.90
CA PRO A 979 -48.52 26.68 8.07
C PRO A 979 -49.87 26.14 8.58
N PRO A 980 -50.53 25.24 7.82
CA PRO A 980 -51.88 24.79 8.16
C PRO A 980 -51.93 23.87 9.40
N THR A 981 -50.85 23.17 9.72
CA THR A 981 -50.83 22.15 10.77
C THR A 981 -49.75 22.34 11.82
N ALA A 982 -48.64 23.02 11.49
CA ALA A 982 -47.51 23.21 12.41
C ALA A 982 -47.91 23.87 13.74
N SER A 983 -48.82 24.84 13.68
CA SER A 983 -49.28 25.65 14.82
C SER A 983 -50.51 25.08 15.53
N LEU A 984 -51.04 23.92 15.11
CA LEU A 984 -52.16 23.28 15.79
C LEU A 984 -51.72 22.71 17.15
N ASP A 985 -52.62 22.78 18.13
CA ASP A 985 -52.47 22.05 19.39
C ASP A 985 -52.33 20.54 19.09
N PRO A 986 -51.42 19.79 19.75
CA PRO A 986 -51.20 18.38 19.48
C PRO A 986 -52.47 17.51 19.55
N GLU A 987 -53.42 17.83 20.43
CA GLU A 987 -54.68 17.07 20.54
C GLU A 987 -55.60 17.34 19.35
N VAL A 988 -55.69 18.61 18.92
CA VAL A 988 -56.43 19.00 17.72
C VAL A 988 -55.78 18.41 16.46
N TYR A 989 -54.44 18.39 16.41
CA TYR A 989 -53.69 17.80 15.31
C TYR A 989 -54.05 16.32 15.14
N ARG A 990 -54.01 15.51 16.20
CA ARG A 990 -54.31 14.06 16.14
C ARG A 990 -55.73 13.74 15.69
N GLN A 991 -56.68 14.64 15.93
CA GLN A 991 -58.06 14.48 15.45
C GLN A 991 -58.19 14.71 13.94
N LEU A 992 -57.25 15.45 13.34
CA LEU A 992 -57.31 15.86 11.94
C LEU A 992 -56.25 15.16 11.08
N TRP A 993 -55.09 14.82 11.62
CA TRP A 993 -53.91 14.35 10.89
C TRP A 993 -53.24 13.19 11.62
N ASN A 994 -52.81 12.18 10.86
CA ASN A 994 -52.11 11.00 11.37
C ASN A 994 -51.36 10.31 10.22
N GLY A 995 -50.04 10.16 10.35
CA GLY A 995 -49.18 9.43 9.43
C GLY A 995 -48.98 10.06 8.05
N LEU A 996 -48.91 9.22 7.00
CA LEU A 996 -48.63 9.66 5.63
C LEU A 996 -49.76 10.54 5.07
N ARG A 997 -49.40 11.65 4.42
CA ARG A 997 -50.35 12.60 3.82
C ARG A 997 -50.41 12.40 2.30
N VAL A 998 -51.56 12.00 1.78
CA VAL A 998 -51.75 11.71 0.35
C VAL A 998 -52.60 12.80 -0.29
N ARG A 999 -52.10 13.40 -1.38
CA ARG A 999 -52.88 14.33 -2.21
C ARG A 999 -53.59 13.57 -3.32
N VAL A 1000 -54.82 13.98 -3.65
CA VAL A 1000 -55.69 13.25 -4.59
C VAL A 1000 -56.33 14.21 -5.59
N GLY A 1001 -56.27 13.86 -6.87
CA GLY A 1001 -56.95 14.58 -7.95
C GLY A 1001 -57.88 13.71 -8.77
N ILE A 1002 -59.11 14.19 -9.00
CA ILE A 1002 -60.18 13.45 -9.68
C ILE A 1002 -60.70 14.22 -10.90
N HIS A 1003 -60.67 13.59 -12.07
CA HIS A 1003 -61.26 14.13 -13.29
C HIS A 1003 -62.06 13.09 -14.07
N THR A 1004 -63.26 13.48 -14.54
CA THR A 1004 -64.13 12.64 -15.38
C THR A 1004 -64.13 13.14 -16.82
N GLY A 1005 -63.92 12.24 -17.78
CA GLY A 1005 -64.00 12.53 -19.23
C GLY A 1005 -63.64 11.32 -20.12
N LEU A 1006 -63.60 11.53 -21.43
CA LEU A 1006 -63.27 10.48 -22.40
C LEU A 1006 -61.76 10.22 -22.47
N CYS A 1007 -61.37 8.95 -22.51
CA CYS A 1007 -59.98 8.50 -22.59
C CYS A 1007 -59.74 7.65 -23.84
N ASP A 1008 -58.51 7.63 -24.34
CA ASP A 1008 -58.03 6.57 -25.24
C ASP A 1008 -57.66 5.36 -24.39
N ILE A 1009 -58.51 4.33 -24.42
CA ILE A 1009 -58.39 3.13 -23.60
C ILE A 1009 -57.65 2.06 -24.39
N ARG A 1010 -56.50 1.61 -23.88
CA ARG A 1010 -55.68 0.58 -24.54
C ARG A 1010 -55.38 -0.57 -23.61
N TYR A 1011 -55.46 -1.79 -24.13
CA TYR A 1011 -55.01 -2.98 -23.41
C TYR A 1011 -53.53 -3.22 -23.70
N ASP A 1012 -52.71 -3.26 -22.66
CA ASP A 1012 -51.28 -3.54 -22.76
C ASP A 1012 -51.04 -5.06 -22.66
N GLU A 1013 -50.49 -5.63 -23.74
CA GLU A 1013 -50.27 -7.07 -23.87
C GLU A 1013 -49.19 -7.64 -22.94
N VAL A 1014 -48.31 -6.79 -22.40
CA VAL A 1014 -47.20 -7.19 -21.53
C VAL A 1014 -47.63 -7.19 -20.07
N THR A 1015 -48.27 -6.10 -19.62
CA THR A 1015 -48.78 -5.95 -18.25
C THR A 1015 -50.13 -6.64 -18.04
N LYS A 1016 -50.78 -7.07 -19.14
CA LYS A 1016 -52.10 -7.71 -19.17
C LYS A 1016 -53.21 -6.87 -18.53
N GLY A 1017 -53.09 -5.55 -18.61
CA GLY A 1017 -54.08 -4.61 -18.09
C GLY A 1017 -54.38 -3.45 -19.04
N TYR A 1018 -55.51 -2.78 -18.82
CA TYR A 1018 -55.87 -1.53 -19.48
C TYR A 1018 -55.07 -0.34 -18.93
N ASP A 1019 -54.72 0.59 -19.82
CA ASP A 1019 -54.13 1.90 -19.55
C ASP A 1019 -54.97 2.98 -20.27
N TYR A 1020 -54.93 4.22 -19.76
CA TYR A 1020 -55.80 5.31 -20.17
C TYR A 1020 -54.96 6.51 -20.58
N TYR A 1021 -55.09 6.94 -21.83
CA TYR A 1021 -54.30 8.02 -22.41
C TYR A 1021 -55.17 9.21 -22.82
N GLY A 1022 -54.52 10.36 -22.99
CA GLY A 1022 -55.14 11.58 -23.53
C GLY A 1022 -55.46 12.63 -22.48
N ARG A 1023 -56.34 13.57 -22.87
CA ARG A 1023 -56.59 14.81 -22.10
C ARG A 1023 -57.14 14.54 -20.71
N THR A 1024 -58.00 13.53 -20.53
CA THR A 1024 -58.60 13.22 -19.24
C THR A 1024 -57.56 12.69 -18.23
N SER A 1025 -56.65 11.81 -18.66
CA SER A 1025 -55.54 11.36 -17.80
C SER A 1025 -54.61 12.51 -17.41
N ASN A 1026 -54.25 13.36 -18.39
CA ASN A 1026 -53.41 14.52 -18.11
C ASN A 1026 -54.09 15.50 -17.14
N MET A 1027 -55.39 15.75 -17.33
CA MET A 1027 -56.16 16.64 -16.46
C MET A 1027 -56.26 16.11 -15.03
N ALA A 1028 -56.49 14.81 -14.85
CA ALA A 1028 -56.54 14.17 -13.52
C ALA A 1028 -55.19 14.29 -12.79
N ALA A 1029 -54.09 13.99 -13.49
CA ALA A 1029 -52.74 14.14 -12.93
C ALA A 1029 -52.39 15.60 -12.61
N ARG A 1030 -52.81 16.56 -13.44
CA ARG A 1030 -52.61 17.99 -13.14
C ARG A 1030 -53.45 18.46 -11.95
N THR A 1031 -54.65 17.92 -11.81
CA THR A 1031 -55.54 18.17 -10.66
C THR A 1031 -54.92 17.70 -9.36
N GLU A 1032 -54.30 16.52 -9.35
CA GLU A 1032 -53.58 15.99 -8.18
C GLU A 1032 -52.36 16.85 -7.84
N SER A 1033 -51.57 17.24 -8.87
CA SER A 1033 -50.29 17.91 -8.67
C SER A 1033 -50.37 19.30 -8.01
N VAL A 1034 -51.52 19.97 -8.08
CA VAL A 1034 -51.73 21.28 -7.43
C VAL A 1034 -52.26 21.16 -6.00
N GLY A 1035 -52.66 19.96 -5.57
CA GLY A 1035 -53.17 19.71 -4.22
C GLY A 1035 -52.06 19.59 -3.17
N ASN A 1036 -52.45 19.79 -1.91
CA ASN A 1036 -51.61 19.56 -0.74
C ASN A 1036 -51.87 18.16 -0.14
N GLY A 1037 -50.94 17.64 0.66
CA GLY A 1037 -51.12 16.34 1.32
C GLY A 1037 -52.39 16.29 2.15
N GLY A 1038 -53.17 15.22 2.01
CA GLY A 1038 -54.47 15.05 2.66
C GLY A 1038 -55.65 15.71 1.94
N GLN A 1039 -55.39 16.50 0.89
CA GLN A 1039 -56.40 17.23 0.12
C GLN A 1039 -56.94 16.37 -1.04
N VAL A 1040 -58.24 16.47 -1.29
CA VAL A 1040 -58.90 15.82 -2.42
C VAL A 1040 -59.54 16.88 -3.30
N LEU A 1041 -59.04 16.99 -4.53
CA LEU A 1041 -59.52 17.95 -5.52
C LEU A 1041 -60.26 17.23 -6.63
N MET A 1042 -61.38 17.78 -7.07
CA MET A 1042 -62.10 17.31 -8.23
C MET A 1042 -62.43 18.46 -9.18
N THR A 1043 -62.31 18.19 -10.47
CA THR A 1043 -62.72 19.16 -11.49
C THR A 1043 -64.24 19.30 -11.53
N ARG A 1044 -64.73 20.43 -12.05
CA ARG A 1044 -66.15 20.64 -12.34
C ARG A 1044 -66.78 19.52 -13.16
N SER A 1045 -66.06 18.90 -14.10
CA SER A 1045 -66.62 17.79 -14.89
C SER A 1045 -66.95 16.59 -14.00
N THR A 1046 -66.07 16.26 -13.05
CA THR A 1046 -66.33 15.22 -12.04
C THR A 1046 -67.52 15.59 -11.17
N TYR A 1047 -67.52 16.80 -10.59
CA TYR A 1047 -68.61 17.25 -9.73
C TYR A 1047 -69.95 17.25 -10.45
N LEU A 1048 -69.98 17.69 -11.70
CA LEU A 1048 -71.19 17.69 -12.52
C LEU A 1048 -71.62 16.31 -13.02
N SER A 1049 -70.71 15.33 -13.01
CA SER A 1049 -71.02 13.94 -13.36
C SER A 1049 -71.72 13.19 -12.21
N LEU A 1050 -71.72 13.74 -11.01
CA LEU A 1050 -72.50 13.25 -9.88
C LEU A 1050 -73.97 13.66 -10.04
N SER A 1051 -74.89 12.76 -9.67
CA SER A 1051 -76.31 13.06 -9.57
C SER A 1051 -76.62 14.05 -8.43
N GLY A 1052 -77.82 14.63 -8.42
CA GLY A 1052 -78.24 15.52 -7.33
C GLY A 1052 -78.17 14.84 -5.96
N GLU A 1053 -78.68 13.61 -5.84
CA GLU A 1053 -78.67 12.80 -4.61
C GLU A 1053 -77.25 12.40 -4.17
N GLU A 1054 -76.34 12.18 -5.13
CA GLU A 1054 -74.93 11.88 -4.84
C GLU A 1054 -74.17 13.12 -4.35
N ARG A 1055 -74.50 14.31 -4.86
CA ARG A 1055 -73.91 15.57 -4.38
C ARG A 1055 -74.35 15.92 -2.97
N GLU A 1056 -75.57 15.56 -2.56
CA GLU A 1056 -76.04 15.73 -1.18
C GLU A 1056 -75.30 14.85 -0.16
N GLN A 1057 -74.66 13.77 -0.63
CA GLN A 1057 -73.89 12.84 0.21
C GLN A 1057 -72.43 13.24 0.42
N ILE A 1058 -71.97 14.30 -0.27
CA ILE A 1058 -70.59 14.76 -0.20
C ILE A 1058 -70.52 16.21 0.27
N ASP A 1059 -69.57 16.49 1.15
CA ASP A 1059 -69.25 17.84 1.58
C ASP A 1059 -68.16 18.41 0.67
N VAL A 1060 -68.45 19.49 -0.05
CA VAL A 1060 -67.54 20.11 -1.01
C VAL A 1060 -67.46 21.63 -0.86
N THR A 1061 -66.26 22.15 -1.02
CA THR A 1061 -65.99 23.60 -1.08
C THR A 1061 -65.60 23.98 -2.51
N PRO A 1062 -66.34 24.88 -3.18
CA PRO A 1062 -65.93 25.38 -4.50
C PRO A 1062 -64.66 26.24 -4.36
N LEU A 1063 -63.64 25.96 -5.17
CA LEU A 1063 -62.36 26.69 -5.18
C LEU A 1063 -62.28 27.74 -6.31
N GLY A 1064 -63.25 27.74 -7.22
CA GLY A 1064 -63.25 28.60 -8.41
C GLY A 1064 -62.35 28.09 -9.53
N ASP A 1065 -62.04 28.97 -10.47
CA ASP A 1065 -61.23 28.67 -11.66
C ASP A 1065 -59.73 28.58 -11.33
N VAL A 1066 -59.16 27.39 -11.46
CA VAL A 1066 -57.74 27.13 -11.15
C VAL A 1066 -56.93 26.96 -12.44
N PRO A 1067 -55.87 27.76 -12.66
CA PRO A 1067 -54.99 27.57 -13.81
C PRO A 1067 -54.15 26.30 -13.61
N LEU A 1068 -54.17 25.40 -14.59
CA LEU A 1068 -53.38 24.16 -14.55
C LEU A 1068 -52.34 24.15 -15.67
N ARG A 1069 -51.12 23.72 -15.35
CA ARG A 1069 -50.02 23.63 -16.31
C ARG A 1069 -50.39 22.77 -17.52
N GLY A 1070 -50.27 23.36 -18.72
CA GLY A 1070 -50.58 22.70 -20.00
C GLY A 1070 -52.08 22.59 -20.31
N VAL A 1071 -52.94 23.22 -19.51
CA VAL A 1071 -54.37 23.32 -19.77
C VAL A 1071 -54.69 24.77 -20.17
N PRO A 1072 -55.14 25.03 -21.41
CA PRO A 1072 -55.25 26.40 -21.93
C PRO A 1072 -56.28 27.29 -21.23
N LYS A 1073 -57.29 26.68 -20.61
CA LYS A 1073 -58.34 27.39 -19.88
C LYS A 1073 -58.26 27.00 -18.41
N PRO A 1074 -58.34 27.96 -17.47
CA PRO A 1074 -58.55 27.65 -16.07
C PRO A 1074 -59.71 26.67 -15.89
N VAL A 1075 -59.57 25.76 -14.93
CA VAL A 1075 -60.52 24.70 -14.67
C VAL A 1075 -61.20 24.98 -13.34
N GLU A 1076 -62.51 25.15 -13.36
CA GLU A 1076 -63.29 25.25 -12.13
C GLU A 1076 -63.12 23.98 -11.29
N MET A 1077 -62.71 24.14 -10.03
CA MET A 1077 -62.37 23.05 -9.11
C MET A 1077 -63.20 23.09 -7.83
N TYR A 1078 -63.34 21.90 -7.23
CA TYR A 1078 -64.02 21.65 -5.97
C TYR A 1078 -63.11 20.85 -5.06
N GLN A 1079 -63.00 21.26 -3.80
CA GLN A 1079 -62.36 20.46 -2.75
C GLN A 1079 -63.41 19.56 -2.11
N LEU A 1080 -63.12 18.27 -2.01
CA LEU A 1080 -63.91 17.35 -1.19
C LEU A 1080 -63.41 17.40 0.26
N ASN A 1081 -64.29 17.78 1.18
CA ASN A 1081 -64.01 17.88 2.61
C ASN A 1081 -64.11 16.49 3.27
N ALA A 1082 -63.20 15.58 2.88
CA ALA A 1082 -63.24 14.17 3.30
C ALA A 1082 -63.15 13.99 4.83
N VAL A 1083 -62.32 14.83 5.48
CA VAL A 1083 -62.20 14.93 6.93
C VAL A 1083 -62.60 16.35 7.34
N PRO A 1084 -63.79 16.54 7.92
CA PRO A 1084 -64.25 17.85 8.36
C PRO A 1084 -63.27 18.53 9.32
N GLY A 1085 -63.01 19.83 9.11
CA GLY A 1085 -62.11 20.63 9.95
C GLY A 1085 -60.65 20.69 9.49
N ARG A 1086 -60.24 19.93 8.46
CA ARG A 1086 -58.91 20.09 7.85
C ARG A 1086 -58.84 21.40 7.07
N ASN A 1087 -57.83 22.21 7.40
CA ASN A 1087 -57.40 23.36 6.60
C ASN A 1087 -56.15 22.98 5.81
N PHE A 1088 -56.03 23.52 4.59
CA PHE A 1088 -54.89 23.29 3.70
C PHE A 1088 -54.23 24.62 3.35
N ALA A 1089 -52.94 24.58 3.02
CA ALA A 1089 -52.26 25.71 2.41
C ALA A 1089 -52.88 26.05 1.04
N ALA A 1090 -52.46 27.19 0.46
CA ALA A 1090 -52.84 27.53 -0.90
C ALA A 1090 -52.49 26.41 -1.90
N LEU A 1091 -53.22 26.34 -3.01
CA LEU A 1091 -52.91 25.40 -4.09
C LEU A 1091 -51.52 25.68 -4.64
N ARG A 1092 -50.80 24.61 -5.02
CA ARG A 1092 -49.42 24.66 -5.49
C ARG A 1092 -49.37 25.09 -6.96
N LEU A 1093 -49.58 26.38 -7.21
CA LEU A 1093 -49.63 26.96 -8.56
C LEU A 1093 -48.26 27.41 -9.09
N ASP A 1094 -47.23 27.45 -8.23
CA ASP A 1094 -45.91 28.07 -8.47
C ASP A 1094 -44.97 27.22 -9.35
N ARG A 1095 -45.46 26.79 -10.51
CA ARG A 1095 -44.60 26.39 -11.61
C ARG A 1095 -45.00 27.20 -12.83
N GLU A 1096 -44.45 28.40 -12.90
CA GLU A 1096 -44.63 29.38 -13.97
C GLU A 1096 -44.66 28.68 -15.33
N ALA A 1097 -45.72 28.99 -16.08
CA ALA A 1097 -45.89 28.55 -17.46
C ALA A 1097 -45.00 29.43 -18.34
N GLU A 1098 -43.70 29.16 -18.36
CA GLU A 1098 -42.82 29.70 -19.39
C GLU A 1098 -43.20 29.06 -20.73
N GLU A 1099 -43.59 29.94 -21.67
CA GLU A 1099 -43.93 29.62 -23.06
C GLU A 1099 -42.67 29.15 -23.80
N GLU A 1100 -42.26 27.90 -23.63
CA GLU A 1100 -41.18 27.33 -24.44
C GLU A 1100 -41.73 26.75 -25.75
N GLU A 1101 -41.29 27.40 -26.83
CA GLU A 1101 -41.50 27.01 -28.22
C GLU A 1101 -41.05 25.56 -28.51
N ASP A 1102 -41.85 24.96 -29.39
CA ASP A 1102 -41.76 23.64 -29.98
C ASP A 1102 -40.33 23.22 -30.35
N ASN A 1103 -39.73 22.31 -29.58
CA ASN A 1103 -38.65 21.45 -30.06
C ASN A 1103 -38.81 20.04 -29.52
N GLY A 1104 -39.01 19.12 -30.45
CA GLY A 1104 -39.46 17.77 -30.21
C GLY A 1104 -38.45 16.83 -29.57
N THR A 1105 -39.01 15.71 -29.10
CA THR A 1105 -38.38 14.41 -28.86
C THR A 1105 -37.37 14.33 -27.71
N GLY A 1106 -37.86 13.85 -26.56
CA GLY A 1106 -37.02 13.35 -25.47
C GLY A 1106 -37.83 12.50 -24.49
N SER A 1107 -37.90 11.20 -24.76
CA SER A 1107 -38.47 10.19 -23.87
C SER A 1107 -37.66 10.13 -22.56
N ILE A 1108 -38.37 10.22 -21.42
CA ILE A 1108 -37.80 10.25 -20.08
C ILE A 1108 -37.58 8.82 -19.58
N THR A 1109 -36.32 8.42 -19.44
CA THR A 1109 -35.89 7.31 -18.58
C THR A 1109 -35.05 7.86 -17.42
N SER A 1110 -35.59 7.72 -16.21
CA SER A 1110 -34.94 7.40 -14.93
C SER A 1110 -33.44 7.72 -14.67
N GLU A 1111 -33.20 8.36 -13.52
CA GLU A 1111 -31.97 8.36 -12.70
C GLU A 1111 -30.69 9.02 -13.26
N SER A 1112 -30.81 10.25 -13.78
CA SER A 1112 -29.65 11.15 -13.99
C SER A 1112 -29.76 12.51 -13.26
N GLY A 1113 -30.76 12.70 -12.40
CA GLY A 1113 -31.17 14.00 -11.85
C GLY A 1113 -30.38 14.58 -10.68
N SER A 1114 -29.08 14.26 -10.49
CA SER A 1114 -28.27 14.91 -9.44
C SER A 1114 -26.81 15.19 -9.86
N LEU A 1115 -26.60 15.64 -11.11
CA LEU A 1115 -25.27 16.08 -11.59
C LEU A 1115 -25.26 17.52 -12.15
N ALA A 1116 -26.36 18.27 -12.02
CA ALA A 1116 -26.40 19.68 -12.38
C ALA A 1116 -25.95 20.62 -11.23
N HIS A 1117 -25.91 20.15 -9.98
CA HIS A 1117 -25.28 20.89 -8.89
C HIS A 1117 -23.76 20.68 -8.90
N GLY A 1118 -23.00 21.78 -8.74
CA GLY A 1118 -21.54 21.76 -8.69
C GLY A 1118 -20.97 20.83 -7.61
N LEU A 1119 -19.73 20.36 -7.80
CA LEU A 1119 -19.00 19.56 -6.81
C LEU A 1119 -18.77 20.39 -5.53
N THR A 1120 -18.73 19.74 -4.36
CA THR A 1120 -18.25 20.38 -3.12
C THR A 1120 -16.79 20.83 -3.29
N ALA A 1121 -16.30 21.78 -2.49
CA ALA A 1121 -14.91 22.27 -2.58
C ALA A 1121 -13.88 21.12 -2.50
N THR A 1122 -14.10 20.18 -1.57
CA THR A 1122 -13.25 19.01 -1.37
C THR A 1122 -13.31 18.06 -2.55
N ALA A 1123 -14.51 17.81 -3.08
CA ALA A 1123 -14.68 17.02 -4.31
C ALA A 1123 -14.00 17.72 -5.51
N GLN A 1124 -14.07 19.05 -5.61
CA GLN A 1124 -13.38 19.80 -6.66
C GLN A 1124 -11.85 19.67 -6.55
N GLN A 1125 -11.31 19.65 -5.34
CA GLN A 1125 -9.88 19.41 -5.09
C GLN A 1125 -9.46 17.99 -5.48
N VAL A 1126 -10.26 16.98 -5.14
CA VAL A 1126 -10.00 15.59 -5.57
C VAL A 1126 -10.05 15.47 -7.09
N ALA A 1127 -11.04 16.07 -7.74
CA ALA A 1127 -11.14 16.10 -9.20
C ALA A 1127 -9.90 16.75 -9.82
N GLY A 1128 -9.47 17.90 -9.29
CA GLY A 1128 -8.26 18.59 -9.72
C GLY A 1128 -6.97 17.77 -9.54
N CYS A 1129 -6.83 17.04 -8.44
CA CYS A 1129 -5.69 16.14 -8.21
C CYS A 1129 -5.66 14.98 -9.21
N ILE A 1130 -6.81 14.36 -9.46
CA ILE A 1130 -6.93 13.27 -10.45
C ILE A 1130 -6.60 13.81 -11.85
N ASP A 1131 -7.13 14.96 -12.24
CA ASP A 1131 -6.86 15.57 -13.54
C ASP A 1131 -5.39 16.00 -13.68
N ALA A 1132 -4.76 16.52 -12.62
CA ALA A 1132 -3.34 16.88 -12.64
C ALA A 1132 -2.43 15.64 -12.78
N LEU A 1133 -2.73 14.56 -12.06
CA LEU A 1133 -1.97 13.31 -12.12
C LEU A 1133 -2.18 12.56 -13.43
N LEU A 1134 -3.42 12.50 -13.91
CA LEU A 1134 -3.79 11.66 -15.04
C LEU A 1134 -3.81 12.40 -16.37
N GLY A 1135 -3.92 13.73 -16.37
CA GLY A 1135 -4.12 14.55 -17.56
C GLY A 1135 -2.97 14.48 -18.58
N THR A 1136 -1.76 14.14 -18.16
CA THR A 1136 -0.61 13.94 -19.05
C THR A 1136 -0.64 12.60 -19.78
N PHE A 1137 -1.47 11.65 -19.35
CA PHE A 1137 -1.56 10.33 -19.96
C PHE A 1137 -2.57 10.32 -21.14
N PRO A 1138 -2.34 9.52 -22.19
CA PRO A 1138 -3.34 9.25 -23.23
C PRO A 1138 -4.63 8.65 -22.65
N ALA A 1139 -5.77 8.88 -23.31
CA ALA A 1139 -7.10 8.45 -22.84
C ALA A 1139 -7.16 6.94 -22.50
N ALA A 1140 -6.46 6.08 -23.24
CA ALA A 1140 -6.40 4.64 -22.98
C ALA A 1140 -5.67 4.29 -21.65
N GLN A 1141 -4.61 5.01 -21.31
CA GLN A 1141 -3.90 4.81 -20.03
C GLN A 1141 -4.70 5.39 -18.87
N ARG A 1142 -5.33 6.56 -19.05
CA ARG A 1142 -6.27 7.13 -18.08
C ARG A 1142 -7.44 6.19 -17.81
N GLN A 1143 -7.98 5.54 -18.83
CA GLN A 1143 -9.04 4.53 -18.68
C GLN A 1143 -8.62 3.41 -17.74
N LYS A 1144 -7.42 2.84 -17.92
CA LYS A 1144 -6.92 1.76 -17.05
C LYS A 1144 -6.83 2.21 -15.59
N MET A 1145 -6.31 3.42 -15.35
CA MET A 1145 -6.14 3.98 -13.99
C MET A 1145 -7.48 4.39 -13.35
N LEU A 1146 -8.36 5.05 -14.10
CA LEU A 1146 -9.69 5.46 -13.63
C LEU A 1146 -10.60 4.26 -13.36
N ALA A 1147 -10.49 3.18 -14.14
CA ALA A 1147 -11.21 1.94 -13.87
C ALA A 1147 -10.85 1.38 -12.47
N THR A 1148 -9.56 1.38 -12.12
CA THR A 1148 -9.09 0.97 -10.78
C THR A 1148 -9.67 1.85 -9.67
N PHE A 1149 -9.74 3.17 -9.89
CA PHE A 1149 -10.38 4.09 -8.93
C PHE A 1149 -11.90 3.85 -8.84
N CYS A 1150 -12.58 3.64 -9.96
CA CYS A 1150 -14.00 3.30 -9.97
C CYS A 1150 -14.29 2.03 -9.18
N GLU A 1151 -13.49 0.99 -9.37
CA GLU A 1151 -13.65 -0.26 -8.64
C GLU A 1151 -13.38 -0.07 -7.14
N ARG A 1152 -12.26 0.57 -6.79
CA ARG A 1152 -11.87 0.86 -5.40
C ARG A 1152 -12.93 1.66 -4.64
N TRP A 1153 -13.49 2.69 -5.27
CA TRP A 1153 -14.53 3.54 -4.68
C TRP A 1153 -15.96 3.06 -4.97
N ARG A 1154 -16.14 1.91 -5.63
CA ARG A 1154 -17.44 1.39 -6.08
C ARG A 1154 -18.27 2.45 -6.83
N VAL A 1155 -17.68 3.09 -7.82
CA VAL A 1155 -18.32 4.04 -8.73
C VAL A 1155 -18.74 3.29 -9.99
N LYS A 1156 -20.03 3.28 -10.31
CA LYS A 1156 -20.54 2.65 -11.54
C LYS A 1156 -20.00 3.37 -12.78
N LYS A 1157 -19.46 2.60 -13.73
CA LYS A 1157 -19.09 3.09 -15.08
C LYS A 1157 -20.32 3.71 -15.76
N PRO A 1158 -20.20 4.84 -16.49
CA PRO A 1158 -21.30 5.35 -17.29
C PRO A 1158 -21.76 4.33 -18.34
N PRO A 1159 -23.08 4.09 -18.52
CA PRO A 1159 -23.58 3.22 -19.58
C PRO A 1159 -23.27 3.81 -20.97
N GLY A 1160 -22.97 2.94 -21.95
CA GLY A 1160 -22.80 3.32 -23.36
C GLY A 1160 -21.38 3.73 -23.82
N VAL A 1161 -20.34 3.54 -22.99
CA VAL A 1161 -18.95 3.90 -23.36
C VAL A 1161 -18.12 2.65 -23.66
N ASP A 1162 -18.14 2.19 -24.91
CA ASP A 1162 -17.22 1.15 -25.40
C ASP A 1162 -15.81 1.71 -25.63
N SER A 1163 -15.69 3.02 -25.87
CA SER A 1163 -14.40 3.74 -26.02
C SER A 1163 -14.34 4.99 -25.13
N TRP A 1164 -13.35 5.08 -24.25
CA TRP A 1164 -13.20 6.22 -23.35
C TRP A 1164 -12.62 7.43 -24.11
N ASN A 1165 -13.38 8.52 -24.17
CA ASN A 1165 -12.92 9.82 -24.67
C ASN A 1165 -12.68 10.81 -23.52
N GLU A 1166 -12.18 12.01 -23.84
CA GLU A 1166 -11.89 13.06 -22.87
C GLU A 1166 -13.10 13.43 -21.98
N ALA A 1167 -14.30 13.43 -22.56
CA ALA A 1167 -15.54 13.72 -21.84
C ALA A 1167 -15.91 12.58 -20.86
N SER A 1168 -15.68 11.34 -21.26
CA SER A 1168 -15.91 10.14 -20.43
C SER A 1168 -14.95 10.10 -19.25
N CYS A 1169 -13.65 10.39 -19.48
CA CYS A 1169 -12.65 10.51 -18.42
C CYS A 1169 -13.05 11.58 -17.41
N ARG A 1170 -13.41 12.79 -17.87
CA ARG A 1170 -13.89 13.87 -16.98
C ARG A 1170 -15.14 13.50 -16.18
N SER A 1171 -16.12 12.84 -16.81
CA SER A 1171 -17.33 12.37 -16.12
C SER A 1171 -17.00 11.36 -15.01
N VAL A 1172 -16.12 10.41 -15.30
CA VAL A 1172 -15.67 9.40 -14.33
C VAL A 1172 -14.86 10.03 -13.20
N THR A 1173 -13.91 10.92 -13.51
CA THR A 1173 -13.15 11.70 -12.52
C THR A 1173 -14.10 12.43 -11.58
N ARG A 1174 -15.12 13.11 -12.10
CA ARG A 1174 -16.12 13.82 -11.28
C ARG A 1174 -16.92 12.88 -10.37
N ARG A 1175 -17.30 11.69 -10.84
CA ARG A 1175 -18.03 10.71 -10.01
C ARG A 1175 -17.17 10.15 -8.88
N ILE A 1176 -15.89 9.86 -9.17
CA ILE A 1176 -14.91 9.45 -8.15
C ILE A 1176 -14.75 10.58 -7.14
N ALA A 1177 -14.48 11.79 -7.62
CA ALA A 1177 -14.28 12.98 -6.81
C ALA A 1177 -15.47 13.31 -5.90
N ALA A 1178 -16.70 13.22 -6.40
CA ALA A 1178 -17.90 13.40 -5.58
C ALA A 1178 -17.97 12.39 -4.42
N LYS A 1179 -17.63 11.13 -4.69
CA LYS A 1179 -17.66 10.07 -3.68
C LYS A 1179 -16.53 10.18 -2.66
N VAL A 1180 -15.31 10.46 -3.12
CA VAL A 1180 -14.15 10.69 -2.23
C VAL A 1180 -14.33 11.96 -1.41
N GLY A 1181 -14.77 13.05 -2.05
CA GLY A 1181 -15.05 14.33 -1.40
C GLY A 1181 -16.09 14.19 -0.29
N CYS A 1182 -17.17 13.44 -0.52
CA CYS A 1182 -18.16 13.15 0.52
C CYS A 1182 -17.57 12.42 1.75
N VAL A 1183 -16.64 11.49 1.54
CA VAL A 1183 -15.95 10.78 2.64
C VAL A 1183 -15.01 11.73 3.39
N MET A 1184 -14.30 12.60 2.67
CA MET A 1184 -13.44 13.62 3.28
C MET A 1184 -14.26 14.65 4.08
N ASP A 1185 -15.40 15.09 3.53
CA ASP A 1185 -16.34 16.02 4.18
C ASP A 1185 -16.99 15.38 5.43
N PHE A 1186 -17.22 14.07 5.43
CA PHE A 1186 -17.69 13.35 6.61
C PHE A 1186 -16.61 13.28 7.70
N GLY A 1187 -15.35 13.05 7.31
CA GLY A 1187 -14.22 13.00 8.23
C GLY A 1187 -13.98 14.30 9.00
N THR A 1188 -14.23 15.46 8.38
CA THR A 1188 -14.08 16.78 9.02
C THR A 1188 -15.22 17.13 9.96
N ARG A 1189 -16.45 16.65 9.70
CA ARG A 1189 -17.61 16.86 10.60
C ARG A 1189 -17.52 16.08 11.91
N ASN A 1190 -16.87 14.92 11.93
CA ASN A 1190 -16.68 14.14 13.16
C ASN A 1190 -15.54 14.65 14.06
N THR A 1191 -14.68 15.54 13.56
CA THR A 1191 -13.59 16.12 14.35
C THR A 1191 -13.99 17.31 15.22
N SER A 1192 -15.18 17.91 15.03
CA SER A 1192 -15.65 19.00 15.91
C SER A 1192 -16.24 18.53 17.25
N GLY A 1193 -16.28 17.22 17.52
CA GLY A 1193 -16.81 16.65 18.76
C GLY A 1193 -15.80 16.19 19.81
N SER A 1194 -14.48 16.27 19.56
CA SER A 1194 -13.46 15.80 20.51
C SER A 1194 -12.24 16.72 20.51
N VAL A 1195 -12.33 17.81 21.26
CA VAL A 1195 -11.21 18.69 21.57
C VAL A 1195 -10.44 18.10 22.75
N ALA A 1196 -9.25 17.57 22.46
CA ALA A 1196 -8.05 17.43 23.32
C ALA A 1196 -7.30 16.11 23.06
N SER A 1197 -6.61 16.00 21.92
CA SER A 1197 -5.41 15.13 21.74
C SER A 1197 -4.87 15.02 20.31
N PHE A 1198 -5.37 15.80 19.33
CA PHE A 1198 -4.79 15.87 17.97
C PHE A 1198 -4.35 17.30 17.60
N GLU A 1199 -3.41 17.88 18.36
CA GLU A 1199 -2.63 19.06 17.92
C GLU A 1199 -1.21 18.70 17.44
N ARG A 1200 -0.87 17.42 17.22
CA ARG A 1200 0.46 17.03 16.69
C ARG A 1200 0.49 16.03 15.53
N GLY A 1201 -0.66 15.66 14.96
CA GLY A 1201 -0.71 14.82 13.76
C GLY A 1201 -1.36 15.59 12.63
N GLY A 1202 -0.57 16.17 11.73
CA GLY A 1202 -1.08 16.83 10.53
C GLY A 1202 -1.96 15.87 9.73
N SER A 1203 -3.25 16.18 9.63
CA SER A 1203 -4.12 15.60 8.61
C SER A 1203 -3.54 15.96 7.25
N LEU A 1204 -3.16 14.94 6.47
CA LEU A 1204 -2.52 15.02 5.15
C LEU A 1204 -3.29 15.84 4.09
N PHE A 1205 -4.50 16.33 4.40
CA PHE A 1205 -5.32 17.09 3.46
C PHE A 1205 -5.90 18.40 4.02
N SER A 1206 -5.41 18.90 5.16
CA SER A 1206 -5.64 20.31 5.54
C SER A 1206 -4.70 21.23 4.72
N PRO A 1207 -5.08 22.47 4.34
CA PRO A 1207 -4.26 23.35 3.51
C PRO A 1207 -2.90 23.76 4.12
N GLY A 1208 -2.54 23.28 5.32
CA GLY A 1208 -1.16 23.36 5.82
C GLY A 1208 -0.22 22.26 5.28
N GLY A 1209 -0.75 21.15 4.76
CA GLY A 1209 0.03 20.04 4.20
C GLY A 1209 0.19 20.09 2.68
N VAL A 1210 -0.69 20.83 1.99
CA VAL A 1210 -0.63 21.05 0.53
C VAL A 1210 -1.06 22.50 0.21
N ALA A 1211 -0.39 23.48 0.81
CA ALA A 1211 -0.33 24.82 0.23
C ALA A 1211 0.89 24.91 -0.71
N ALA A 1212 0.58 25.12 -1.99
CA ALA A 1212 1.43 25.74 -3.00
C ALA A 1212 2.71 25.01 -3.48
N VAL A 1213 2.54 23.94 -4.26
CA VAL A 1213 3.38 23.69 -5.47
C VAL A 1213 2.58 23.97 -6.76
N MET A 1214 1.39 24.57 -6.65
CA MET A 1214 0.73 25.19 -7.78
C MET A 1214 1.46 26.49 -8.14
N LEU A 1215 2.33 26.40 -9.15
CA LEU A 1215 2.48 27.39 -10.22
C LEU A 1215 2.48 28.86 -9.77
N ALA A 1216 3.41 29.24 -8.88
CA ALA A 1216 3.91 30.60 -8.89
C ALA A 1216 5.00 30.67 -9.96
N SER A 1217 4.61 31.04 -11.17
CA SER A 1217 5.50 31.56 -12.19
C SER A 1217 6.28 32.74 -11.60
N SER A 1218 7.42 32.49 -10.96
CA SER A 1218 8.39 33.53 -10.64
C SER A 1218 9.17 33.85 -11.91
N SER A 1219 8.47 34.54 -12.81
CA SER A 1219 9.13 35.42 -13.76
C SER A 1219 10.07 36.32 -12.97
N SER A 1220 11.35 36.21 -13.27
CA SER A 1220 12.42 37.11 -12.88
C SER A 1220 11.97 38.58 -12.95
N SER A 1221 11.71 39.22 -11.81
CA SER A 1221 11.65 40.68 -11.72
C SER A 1221 12.98 41.16 -11.15
N SER A 1222 13.78 41.72 -12.04
CA SER A 1222 15.01 42.46 -11.77
C SER A 1222 14.78 43.55 -10.73
N CYS A 1223 15.62 43.56 -9.69
CA CYS A 1223 15.72 44.66 -8.73
C CYS A 1223 16.20 45.94 -9.45
N VAL A 1224 15.37 46.98 -9.47
CA VAL A 1224 15.79 48.35 -9.75
C VAL A 1224 15.25 49.25 -8.63
N ALA A 1225 16.17 50.01 -8.01
CA ALA A 1225 15.93 51.11 -7.09
C ALA A 1225 15.27 50.80 -5.71
N GLY A 1226 16.04 50.16 -4.82
CA GLY A 1226 16.23 50.72 -3.46
C GLY A 1226 15.12 50.60 -2.41
N ARG A 1227 14.14 49.71 -2.52
CA ARG A 1227 13.24 49.38 -1.38
C ARG A 1227 13.04 47.87 -1.21
N CYS A 1228 13.88 47.25 -0.39
CA CYS A 1228 13.70 45.89 0.10
C CYS A 1228 12.72 45.92 1.29
N GLY A 1229 11.51 45.41 1.11
CA GLY A 1229 10.59 45.14 2.23
C GLY A 1229 10.98 43.83 2.91
N THR A 1230 11.46 43.91 4.14
CA THR A 1230 11.81 42.78 5.01
C THR A 1230 10.54 41.99 5.36
N VAL A 1231 10.49 40.71 4.97
CA VAL A 1231 9.45 39.79 5.44
C VAL A 1231 9.74 39.46 6.90
N GLN A 1232 8.99 40.07 7.83
CA GLN A 1232 9.02 39.69 9.24
C GLN A 1232 8.27 38.36 9.41
N LEU A 1233 9.01 37.33 9.82
CA LEU A 1233 8.49 36.07 10.30
C LEU A 1233 7.79 36.33 11.64
N ILE A 1234 6.48 36.12 11.69
CA ILE A 1234 5.68 36.24 12.92
C ILE A 1234 5.91 34.96 13.74
N ASP A 1235 6.40 35.15 14.96
CA ASP A 1235 6.70 34.11 15.94
C ASP A 1235 5.39 33.60 16.59
N PRO A 1236 5.12 32.28 16.67
CA PRO A 1236 3.79 31.76 17.01
C PRO A 1236 3.36 31.87 18.49
N GLU A 1237 4.20 32.36 19.40
CA GLU A 1237 3.85 32.42 20.83
C GLU A 1237 2.92 33.60 21.21
N SER A 1238 2.65 34.56 20.33
CA SER A 1238 1.84 35.75 20.68
C SER A 1238 0.34 35.68 20.32
N ALA A 1239 -0.21 34.51 19.97
CA ALA A 1239 -1.60 34.39 19.48
C ALA A 1239 -2.63 33.86 20.51
N SER A 1240 -2.29 33.70 21.79
CA SER A 1240 -3.26 33.26 22.82
C SER A 1240 -3.95 34.40 23.58
N ALA A 1241 -4.02 35.61 23.01
CA ALA A 1241 -4.65 36.76 23.65
C ALA A 1241 -5.30 37.73 22.65
N ALA A 1242 -6.29 37.27 21.88
CA ALA A 1242 -7.32 38.14 21.28
C ALA A 1242 -8.54 37.31 20.83
N SER A 1243 -9.66 37.53 21.54
CA SER A 1243 -11.05 37.04 21.39
C SER A 1243 -11.27 35.52 21.42
#